data_AF-A0A5N6U501-F1
#
_entry.id   AF-A0A5N6U501-F1
#
_cell.length_a   1.000
_cell.length_b   1.000
_cell.length_c   1.000
_cell.angle_alpha   90.00
_cell.angle_beta   90.00
_cell.angle_gamma   90.00
#
_symmetry.space_group_name_H-M   'P 1'
#
loop_
_entity.id
_entity.type
_entity.pdbx_description
1 polymer ?
#
loop_
_entity_poly.entity_id
_entity_poly.type
_entity_poly.pdbx_seq_one_letter_code
_entity_poly.pdbx_strand_id
1 'polypeptide(L)'
;MVEVQTLVQPDIQYHPDYEKYTARTQRRKATEQLVKTLPEGFPAQLDSPLVWEGKDVEKRDDWIFRLDDAAREEIDAALKHFKSLNLGLGHISSETFPLPKLHPTLRSLSNEIHNGRGFFVLRGLDIDRYSREENIIIYTGVSSHIGSVRGRQEDPRFIENGGSVVLSHIKDLSRTVDAGRIGAPSNTSDKQVFHTDSGDIISLLCLHPAAEGGESQISSSWLVYNILAKERPDLIRTLSEPWPVDGFNDPEKPYTTRPLLYHQAATETTPERVLIQYARRYFTGFLAQPRSTNIPPISEAQAEALDALHFLAEEHSAALDFQKGDVQYINNLSIFHARKGFRDEPEKERHLLRLWLRDPENAWETPAPLAPRWTNVYGDVKPEEQVFPLEPKVRKTVGQLTDAWGISSVVYNLSITIFCIGFALAPMVLAPFSELNGRRPIFVVSGVVFTACLIACGGTRSFAGLLVARLFQGVGASTFSTMVGGVISDIYHANDRNTPMALFSGAALFGTGLAPLLSSVIVHHTTWRWIYYSHAVVSAVFVVLIILFFKETRGSVILSRKAQALNKYYDALEETGHIGMIMPSEPGEKPQTKRIRWKVQSDEQRASLIQMISVSCYRPFHMLFTEPVVFFFSLWVSFSWAVLYLQFGSVPLIFTTNHDFNTEQSGAVFTSMCVAVIIATLISIYQERVVGRFIALPNTPEKRLYFACVQAVLMPIGLFWFGWTSYRSVPWIVPALAVGCATMGILSIYLAVFNYLADTYHRYASSAIAAQSCCRNLLGGVFPLVTKALFTNLGYPGASSLLGGIGALLTLVPWALAFYGPVIRGKSRLASELAH
;
A
#
# COMPACT_ATOMS: atom_id res chain seq x y z
N MET A 1 -23.38 48.27 6.88
CA MET A 1 -22.40 47.22 6.55
C MET A 1 -22.13 46.48 7.85
N VAL A 2 -22.67 45.27 7.99
CA VAL A 2 -22.43 44.43 9.18
C VAL A 2 -21.02 43.87 9.01
N GLU A 3 -20.12 44.17 9.94
CA GLU A 3 -18.80 43.52 10.01
C GLU A 3 -19.01 42.01 10.10
N VAL A 4 -18.62 41.29 9.05
CA VAL A 4 -18.53 39.83 9.10
C VAL A 4 -17.37 39.51 10.02
N GLN A 5 -17.67 39.30 11.30
CA GLN A 5 -16.70 38.85 12.29
C GLN A 5 -16.17 37.49 11.82
N THR A 6 -14.92 37.44 11.35
CA THR A 6 -14.27 36.17 11.00
C THR A 6 -14.16 35.34 12.26
N LEU A 7 -14.96 34.28 12.36
CA LEU A 7 -14.86 33.29 13.43
C LEU A 7 -13.42 32.76 13.47
N VAL A 8 -12.81 32.75 14.65
CA VAL A 8 -11.47 32.20 14.91
C VAL A 8 -11.66 30.95 15.77
N GLN A 9 -10.89 29.89 15.48
CA GLN A 9 -10.94 28.66 16.27
C GLN A 9 -10.60 28.99 17.74
N PRO A 10 -11.49 28.69 18.71
CA PRO A 10 -11.22 28.90 20.12
C PRO A 10 -10.00 28.11 20.58
N ASP A 11 -9.32 28.60 21.62
CA ASP A 11 -8.26 27.86 22.29
C ASP A 11 -8.89 26.71 23.12
N ILE A 12 -9.10 25.59 22.43
CA ILE A 12 -9.66 24.35 22.97
C ILE A 12 -8.84 23.17 22.47
N GLN A 13 -8.56 22.23 23.36
CA GLN A 13 -7.76 21.04 23.08
C GLN A 13 -8.58 19.77 23.35
N TYR A 14 -8.04 18.63 22.90
CA TYR A 14 -8.65 17.32 23.19
C TYR A 14 -8.78 17.07 24.68
N HIS A 15 -7.76 17.42 25.46
CA HIS A 15 -7.83 17.40 26.91
C HIS A 15 -8.54 18.66 27.42
N PRO A 16 -9.66 18.54 28.15
CA PRO A 16 -10.39 19.67 28.69
C PRO A 16 -9.58 20.35 29.79
N ASP A 17 -9.70 21.67 29.85
CA ASP A 17 -8.99 22.54 30.79
C ASP A 17 -10.04 23.34 31.58
N TYR A 18 -10.10 23.09 32.89
CA TYR A 18 -11.16 23.63 33.75
C TYR A 18 -11.01 25.14 33.97
N GLU A 19 -9.78 25.65 34.00
CA GLU A 19 -9.53 27.09 34.13
C GLU A 19 -9.98 27.83 32.88
N LYS A 20 -9.64 27.30 31.69
CA LYS A 20 -10.09 27.87 30.41
C LYS A 20 -11.61 27.80 30.26
N TYR A 21 -12.24 26.70 30.66
CA TYR A 21 -13.69 26.57 30.68
C TYR A 21 -14.33 27.65 31.56
N THR A 22 -13.88 27.78 32.80
CA THR A 22 -14.42 28.76 33.76
C THR A 22 -14.23 30.20 33.27
N ALA A 23 -13.04 30.53 32.76
CA ALA A 23 -12.75 31.84 32.20
C ALA A 23 -13.65 32.16 30.98
N ARG A 24 -13.85 31.19 30.09
CA ARG A 24 -14.75 31.30 28.93
C ARG A 24 -16.19 31.54 29.37
N THR A 25 -16.68 30.76 30.33
CA THR A 25 -18.04 30.92 30.88
C THR A 25 -18.25 32.30 31.48
N GLN A 26 -17.32 32.79 32.30
CA GLN A 26 -17.44 34.12 32.91
C GLN A 26 -17.40 35.23 31.86
N ARG A 27 -16.50 35.13 30.88
CA ARG A 27 -16.44 36.08 29.77
C ARG A 27 -17.76 36.12 29.00
N ARG A 28 -18.28 34.96 28.57
CA ARG A 28 -19.55 34.90 27.81
C ARG A 28 -20.73 35.46 28.61
N LYS A 29 -20.85 35.12 29.90
CA LYS A 29 -21.88 35.69 30.79
C LYS A 29 -21.77 37.22 30.93
N ALA A 30 -20.56 37.77 30.85
CA ALA A 30 -20.32 39.21 30.96
C ALA A 30 -20.49 39.97 29.62
N THR A 31 -20.17 39.33 28.49
CA THR A 31 -20.09 40.01 27.19
C THR A 31 -21.23 39.71 26.22
N GLU A 32 -21.98 38.62 26.43
CA GLU A 32 -23.03 38.16 25.52
C GLU A 32 -24.41 38.18 26.16
N GLN A 33 -25.46 38.42 25.36
CA GLN A 33 -26.84 38.22 25.80
C GLN A 33 -27.23 36.74 25.65
N LEU A 34 -27.00 35.96 26.70
CA LEU A 34 -27.30 34.53 26.71
C LEU A 34 -28.82 34.28 26.75
N VAL A 35 -29.29 33.36 25.91
CA VAL A 35 -30.72 33.04 25.84
C VAL A 35 -31.14 32.17 27.02
N LYS A 36 -32.25 32.54 27.65
CA LYS A 36 -32.75 31.90 28.88
C LYS A 36 -33.86 30.88 28.65
N THR A 37 -34.21 30.61 27.40
CA THR A 37 -35.29 29.67 27.03
C THR A 37 -34.73 28.51 26.22
N LEU A 38 -35.32 27.32 26.43
CA LEU A 38 -34.98 26.13 25.66
C LEU A 38 -35.38 26.30 24.18
N PRO A 39 -34.72 25.58 23.25
CA PRO A 39 -35.19 25.48 21.88
C PRO A 39 -36.57 24.84 21.83
N GLU A 40 -37.33 25.16 20.78
CA GLU A 40 -38.67 24.60 20.58
C GLU A 40 -38.63 23.06 20.54
N GLY A 41 -39.60 22.43 21.20
CA GLY A 41 -39.73 20.97 21.30
C GLY A 41 -38.96 20.33 22.46
N PHE A 42 -37.88 20.94 22.97
CA PHE A 42 -37.05 20.32 24.01
C PHE A 42 -37.72 20.35 25.40
N PRO A 43 -37.69 19.23 26.17
CA PRO A 43 -38.34 19.14 27.48
C PRO A 43 -37.60 19.95 28.55
N ALA A 44 -38.35 20.55 29.48
CA ALA A 44 -37.77 21.27 30.61
C ALA A 44 -37.00 20.35 31.58
N GLN A 45 -37.43 19.09 31.67
CA GLN A 45 -36.84 18.06 32.51
C GLN A 45 -37.23 16.69 31.96
N LEU A 46 -36.27 15.76 31.96
CA LEU A 46 -36.47 14.35 31.70
C LEU A 46 -36.70 13.61 33.02
N ASP A 47 -37.74 12.77 33.07
CA ASP A 47 -38.06 11.89 34.19
C ASP A 47 -38.07 10.44 33.69
N SER A 48 -37.04 9.67 34.06
CA SER A 48 -36.78 8.33 33.53
C SER A 48 -35.76 7.59 34.38
N PRO A 49 -35.77 6.24 34.40
CA PRO A 49 -34.69 5.44 34.98
C PRO A 49 -33.28 5.74 34.44
N LEU A 50 -33.17 6.40 33.27
CA LEU A 50 -31.90 6.90 32.72
C LEU A 50 -31.32 8.10 33.49
N VAL A 51 -32.11 8.75 34.35
CA VAL A 51 -31.67 9.89 35.16
C VAL A 51 -31.18 9.38 36.52
N TRP A 52 -29.86 9.30 36.68
CA TRP A 52 -29.22 8.84 37.91
C TRP A 52 -27.90 9.57 38.15
N GLU A 53 -27.48 9.63 39.41
CA GLU A 53 -26.18 10.16 39.82
C GLU A 53 -25.17 9.03 40.03
N GLY A 54 -23.91 9.24 39.62
CA GLY A 54 -22.87 8.22 39.71
C GLY A 54 -22.62 7.71 41.14
N LYS A 55 -22.66 8.60 42.14
CA LYS A 55 -22.52 8.26 43.56
C LYS A 55 -23.56 7.26 44.07
N ASP A 56 -24.72 7.16 43.42
CA ASP A 56 -25.79 6.24 43.79
C ASP A 56 -25.64 4.90 43.06
N VAL A 57 -25.09 4.92 41.84
CA VAL A 57 -24.72 3.72 41.08
C VAL A 57 -23.59 2.96 41.79
N GLU A 58 -22.56 3.66 42.27
CA GLU A 58 -21.39 3.06 42.94
C GLU A 58 -21.74 2.34 44.26
N LYS A 59 -22.86 2.70 44.89
CA LYS A 59 -23.32 2.09 46.15
C LYS A 59 -24.13 0.81 45.96
N ARG A 60 -24.52 0.50 44.73
CA ARG A 60 -25.40 -0.63 44.40
C ARG A 60 -24.66 -1.63 43.52
N ASP A 61 -25.14 -2.87 43.46
CA ASP A 61 -24.62 -3.92 42.58
C ASP A 61 -25.69 -4.52 41.67
N ASP A 62 -26.88 -3.91 41.63
CA ASP A 62 -28.03 -4.36 40.85
C ASP A 62 -27.87 -4.17 39.33
N TRP A 63 -26.78 -3.51 38.91
CA TRP A 63 -26.34 -3.38 37.52
C TRP A 63 -25.36 -4.50 37.11
N ILE A 64 -24.98 -5.40 38.03
CA ILE A 64 -24.13 -6.55 37.77
C ILE A 64 -25.00 -7.81 37.63
N PHE A 65 -24.99 -8.38 36.43
CA PHE A 65 -25.54 -9.72 36.19
C PHE A 65 -24.42 -10.76 36.29
N ARG A 66 -24.47 -11.64 37.30
CA ARG A 66 -23.44 -12.65 37.55
C ARG A 66 -23.84 -13.98 36.90
N LEU A 67 -22.96 -14.51 36.05
CA LEU A 67 -23.13 -15.84 35.48
C LEU A 67 -22.94 -16.91 36.56
N ASP A 68 -23.92 -17.80 36.68
CA ASP A 68 -23.80 -19.03 37.46
C ASP A 68 -23.11 -20.14 36.65
N ASP A 69 -22.82 -21.26 37.31
CA ASP A 69 -22.12 -22.38 36.67
C ASP A 69 -22.94 -23.02 35.54
N ALA A 70 -24.27 -23.04 35.67
CA ALA A 70 -25.15 -23.56 34.62
C ALA A 70 -25.10 -22.70 33.35
N ALA A 71 -25.06 -21.37 33.48
CA ALA A 71 -24.90 -20.46 32.36
C ALA A 71 -23.51 -20.60 31.71
N ARG A 72 -22.45 -20.82 32.49
CA ARG A 72 -21.10 -21.08 31.95
C ARG A 72 -21.03 -22.39 31.18
N GLU A 73 -21.65 -23.45 31.68
CA GLU A 73 -21.76 -24.73 30.96
C GLU A 73 -22.57 -24.59 29.66
N GLU A 74 -23.64 -23.80 29.67
CA GLU A 74 -24.42 -23.51 28.47
C GLU A 74 -23.59 -22.74 27.42
N ILE A 75 -22.81 -21.74 27.84
CA ILE A 75 -21.88 -21.01 26.97
C ILE A 75 -20.81 -21.94 26.38
N ASP A 76 -20.26 -22.87 27.16
CA ASP A 76 -19.29 -23.87 26.69
C ASP A 76 -19.91 -24.82 25.65
N ALA A 77 -21.15 -25.24 25.87
CA ALA A 77 -21.90 -26.05 24.91
C ALA A 77 -22.19 -25.28 23.59
N ALA A 78 -22.56 -24.00 23.69
CA ALA A 78 -22.79 -23.14 22.52
C ALA A 78 -21.50 -22.90 21.71
N LEU A 79 -20.36 -22.71 22.38
CA LEU A 79 -19.05 -22.63 21.73
C LEU A 79 -18.73 -23.92 20.96
N LYS A 80 -18.90 -25.09 21.58
CA LYS A 80 -18.69 -26.39 20.93
C LYS A 80 -19.62 -26.57 19.73
N HIS A 81 -20.89 -26.17 19.87
CA HIS A 81 -21.86 -26.21 18.78
C HIS A 81 -21.41 -25.34 17.60
N PHE A 82 -21.09 -24.06 17.82
CA PHE A 82 -20.65 -23.16 16.75
C PHE A 82 -19.40 -23.70 16.03
N LYS A 83 -18.39 -24.17 16.77
CA LYS A 83 -17.18 -24.77 16.19
C LYS A 83 -17.49 -26.01 15.35
N SER A 84 -18.49 -26.81 15.73
CA SER A 84 -18.90 -28.00 14.96
C SER A 84 -19.54 -27.67 13.60
N LEU A 85 -20.09 -26.46 13.44
CA LEU A 85 -20.68 -26.01 12.18
C LEU A 85 -19.63 -25.64 11.12
N ASN A 86 -18.37 -25.43 11.53
CA ASN A 86 -17.26 -25.04 10.67
C ASN A 86 -17.55 -23.79 9.80
N LEU A 87 -18.27 -22.83 10.38
CA LEU A 87 -18.62 -21.55 9.75
C LEU A 87 -17.59 -20.47 10.11
N GLY A 88 -17.46 -19.45 9.24
CA GLY A 88 -16.67 -18.27 9.56
C GLY A 88 -17.27 -17.45 10.71
N LEU A 89 -16.42 -16.72 11.45
CA LEU A 89 -16.81 -15.93 12.64
C LEU A 89 -17.92 -14.90 12.37
N GLY A 90 -18.07 -14.43 11.14
CA GLY A 90 -19.16 -13.54 10.76
C GLY A 90 -20.56 -14.14 10.84
N HIS A 91 -20.68 -15.47 10.85
CA HIS A 91 -21.94 -16.19 10.98
C HIS A 91 -22.36 -16.46 12.44
N ILE A 92 -21.61 -15.94 13.43
CA ILE A 92 -22.02 -16.00 14.84
C ILE A 92 -23.31 -15.18 15.00
N SER A 93 -24.37 -15.85 15.46
CA SER A 93 -25.68 -15.29 15.76
C SER A 93 -26.30 -16.05 16.94
N SER A 94 -27.45 -15.58 17.43
CA SER A 94 -28.21 -16.27 18.48
C SER A 94 -28.73 -17.65 18.04
N GLU A 95 -28.73 -17.94 16.73
CA GLU A 95 -29.12 -19.23 16.17
C GLU A 95 -27.94 -20.20 16.11
N THR A 96 -26.76 -19.71 15.68
CA THR A 96 -25.54 -20.53 15.55
C THR A 96 -24.74 -20.64 16.85
N PHE A 97 -25.05 -19.79 17.84
CA PHE A 97 -24.54 -19.83 19.21
C PHE A 97 -25.74 -19.87 20.19
N PRO A 98 -26.44 -21.00 20.32
CA PRO A 98 -27.72 -21.05 21.02
C PRO A 98 -27.54 -21.05 22.55
N LEU A 99 -28.24 -20.13 23.22
CA LEU A 99 -28.30 -20.02 24.69
C LEU A 99 -29.75 -20.11 25.20
N PRO A 100 -30.47 -21.24 25.06
CA PRO A 100 -31.91 -21.31 25.33
C PRO A 100 -32.33 -20.91 26.75
N LYS A 101 -31.51 -21.17 27.78
CA LYS A 101 -31.80 -20.79 29.17
C LYS A 101 -31.39 -19.36 29.47
N LEU A 102 -30.24 -18.91 28.97
CA LEU A 102 -29.73 -17.56 29.22
C LEU A 102 -30.40 -16.50 28.33
N HIS A 103 -30.90 -16.85 27.14
CA HIS A 103 -31.50 -15.94 26.16
C HIS A 103 -32.60 -15.05 26.77
N PRO A 104 -33.63 -15.56 27.48
CA PRO A 104 -34.67 -14.70 28.05
C PRO A 104 -34.12 -13.62 28.99
N THR A 105 -33.12 -13.97 29.79
CA THR A 105 -32.45 -13.04 30.70
C THR A 105 -31.65 -12.00 29.93
N LEU A 106 -30.90 -12.40 28.90
CA LEU A 106 -30.16 -11.48 28.03
C LEU A 106 -31.10 -10.51 27.29
N ARG A 107 -32.27 -10.97 26.81
CA ARG A 107 -33.28 -10.07 26.22
C ARG A 107 -33.83 -9.06 27.23
N SER A 108 -34.10 -9.49 28.46
CA SER A 108 -34.50 -8.60 29.55
C SER A 108 -33.42 -7.54 29.86
N LEU A 109 -32.14 -7.95 29.88
CA LEU A 109 -31.01 -7.03 30.04
C LEU A 109 -30.82 -6.10 28.84
N SER A 110 -31.12 -6.54 27.62
CA SER A 110 -31.15 -5.63 26.46
C SER A 110 -32.26 -4.59 26.59
N ASN A 111 -33.44 -4.97 27.08
CA ASN A 111 -34.49 -4.02 27.39
C ASN A 111 -34.07 -3.01 28.48
N GLU A 112 -33.34 -3.45 29.50
CA GLU A 112 -32.76 -2.58 30.55
C GLU A 112 -31.78 -1.53 29.98
N ILE A 113 -31.01 -1.87 28.94
CA ILE A 113 -30.15 -0.91 28.22
C ILE A 113 -30.97 0.19 27.53
N HIS A 114 -32.13 -0.14 26.96
CA HIS A 114 -32.88 0.81 26.12
C HIS A 114 -33.95 1.58 26.87
N ASN A 115 -34.55 0.96 27.89
CA ASN A 115 -35.73 1.48 28.61
C ASN A 115 -35.52 1.56 30.13
N GLY A 116 -34.44 0.98 30.66
CA GLY A 116 -34.06 1.04 32.07
C GLY A 116 -32.92 2.02 32.32
N ARG A 117 -31.93 1.63 33.11
CA ARG A 117 -30.83 2.52 33.54
C ARG A 117 -29.81 2.87 32.45
N GLY A 118 -29.85 2.20 31.30
CA GLY A 118 -28.97 2.48 30.17
C GLY A 118 -27.71 1.63 30.07
N PHE A 119 -27.38 0.80 31.07
CA PHE A 119 -26.20 -0.06 31.05
C PHE A 119 -26.33 -1.25 32.01
N PHE A 120 -25.50 -2.27 31.82
CA PHE A 120 -25.24 -3.31 32.81
C PHE A 120 -23.85 -3.94 32.59
N VAL A 121 -23.36 -4.70 33.57
CA VAL A 121 -22.14 -5.50 33.46
C VAL A 121 -22.50 -6.97 33.64
N LEU A 122 -22.18 -7.78 32.63
CA LEU A 122 -22.20 -9.24 32.73
C LEU A 122 -20.87 -9.70 33.30
N ARG A 123 -20.91 -10.38 34.45
CA ARG A 123 -19.72 -10.80 35.20
C ARG A 123 -19.57 -12.31 35.21
N GLY A 124 -18.34 -12.77 34.96
CA GLY A 124 -17.93 -14.16 35.21
C GLY A 124 -17.76 -15.02 33.96
N LEU A 125 -17.35 -14.46 32.82
CA LEU A 125 -16.78 -15.25 31.71
C LEU A 125 -15.37 -15.72 32.08
N ASP A 126 -15.10 -17.00 31.88
CA ASP A 126 -13.81 -17.62 32.23
C ASP A 126 -12.79 -17.48 31.09
N ILE A 127 -12.21 -16.28 30.95
CA ILE A 127 -11.33 -15.93 29.81
C ILE A 127 -10.06 -16.79 29.75
N ASP A 128 -9.55 -17.25 30.89
CA ASP A 128 -8.30 -18.03 30.97
C ASP A 128 -8.46 -19.48 30.50
N ARG A 129 -9.68 -20.01 30.54
CA ARG A 129 -9.98 -21.36 30.09
C ARG A 129 -9.95 -21.51 28.57
N TYR A 130 -10.13 -20.42 27.82
CA TYR A 130 -10.35 -20.44 26.38
C TYR A 130 -9.18 -19.82 25.62
N SER A 131 -8.94 -20.29 24.40
CA SER A 131 -8.04 -19.61 23.48
C SER A 131 -8.59 -18.22 23.10
N ARG A 132 -7.75 -17.37 22.51
CA ARG A 132 -8.16 -16.02 22.12
C ARG A 132 -9.30 -16.00 21.10
N GLU A 133 -9.24 -16.90 20.12
CA GLU A 133 -10.30 -17.07 19.13
C GLU A 133 -11.60 -17.53 19.79
N GLU A 134 -11.52 -18.49 20.72
CA GLU A 134 -12.70 -18.97 21.46
C GLU A 134 -13.29 -17.88 22.36
N ASN A 135 -12.48 -17.06 23.00
CA ASN A 135 -12.94 -15.88 23.74
C ASN A 135 -13.67 -14.89 22.83
N ILE A 136 -13.18 -14.66 21.60
CA ILE A 136 -13.88 -13.84 20.60
C ILE A 136 -15.22 -14.47 20.21
N ILE A 137 -15.27 -15.80 20.00
CA ILE A 137 -16.51 -16.51 19.68
C ILE A 137 -17.51 -16.39 20.82
N ILE A 138 -17.11 -16.67 22.06
CA ILE A 138 -17.97 -16.58 23.25
C ILE A 138 -18.49 -15.15 23.41
N TYR A 139 -17.60 -14.16 23.34
CA TYR A 139 -17.96 -12.76 23.49
C TYR A 139 -18.98 -12.33 22.44
N THR A 140 -18.73 -12.67 21.18
CA THR A 140 -19.61 -12.33 20.04
C THR A 140 -20.93 -13.09 20.13
N GLY A 141 -20.89 -14.36 20.53
CA GLY A 141 -22.04 -15.24 20.70
C GLY A 141 -22.99 -14.71 21.77
N VAL A 142 -22.50 -14.51 23.00
CA VAL A 142 -23.29 -13.92 24.09
C VAL A 142 -23.82 -12.52 23.71
N SER A 143 -22.98 -11.68 23.10
CA SER A 143 -23.38 -10.34 22.65
C SER A 143 -24.50 -10.35 21.60
N SER A 144 -24.59 -11.40 20.77
CA SER A 144 -25.61 -11.51 19.73
C SER A 144 -27.03 -11.66 20.27
N HIS A 145 -27.18 -12.10 21.53
CA HIS A 145 -28.45 -12.14 22.25
C HIS A 145 -28.86 -10.77 22.81
N ILE A 146 -27.91 -9.85 22.99
CA ILE A 146 -28.17 -8.46 23.38
C ILE A 146 -28.49 -7.62 22.15
N GLY A 147 -27.58 -7.60 21.17
CA GLY A 147 -27.76 -6.92 19.90
C GLY A 147 -27.19 -7.76 18.76
N SER A 148 -28.04 -8.23 17.86
CA SER A 148 -27.67 -9.18 16.81
C SER A 148 -26.94 -8.52 15.63
N VAL A 149 -27.09 -7.21 15.44
CA VAL A 149 -26.46 -6.47 14.34
C VAL A 149 -25.15 -5.85 14.82
N ARG A 150 -24.05 -6.19 14.13
CA ARG A 150 -22.70 -5.69 14.45
C ARG A 150 -22.31 -4.51 13.57
N GLY A 151 -21.78 -3.48 14.21
CA GLY A 151 -21.32 -2.25 13.59
C GLY A 151 -19.85 -2.32 13.20
N ARG A 152 -19.54 -1.74 12.04
CA ARG A 152 -18.19 -1.55 11.51
C ARG A 152 -17.40 -0.56 12.39
N GLN A 153 -16.21 -0.96 12.82
CA GLN A 153 -15.34 -0.22 13.76
C GLN A 153 -14.49 0.86 13.07
N GLU A 154 -14.33 0.78 11.76
CA GLU A 154 -13.51 1.69 10.97
C GLU A 154 -14.27 2.37 9.83
N ASP A 155 -13.65 3.41 9.26
CA ASP A 155 -14.30 4.13 8.16
C ASP A 155 -14.19 3.29 6.88
N PRO A 156 -15.25 3.16 6.06
CA PRO A 156 -15.21 2.39 4.82
C PRO A 156 -14.05 2.76 3.89
N ARG A 157 -13.58 4.01 3.92
CA ARG A 157 -12.41 4.47 3.15
C ARG A 157 -11.12 3.72 3.48
N PHE A 158 -11.02 3.15 4.66
CA PHE A 158 -9.84 2.41 5.14
C PHE A 158 -10.00 0.89 5.03
N ILE A 159 -11.15 0.42 4.56
CA ILE A 159 -11.38 -1.00 4.30
C ILE A 159 -10.60 -1.41 3.06
N GLU A 160 -9.55 -2.21 3.27
CA GLU A 160 -8.90 -2.92 2.19
C GLU A 160 -9.57 -4.29 2.00
N ASN A 161 -9.92 -4.63 0.76
CA ASN A 161 -10.42 -5.95 0.35
C ASN A 161 -11.90 -6.26 0.70
N GLY A 162 -12.74 -5.24 0.94
CA GLY A 162 -14.18 -5.43 1.15
C GLY A 162 -14.60 -6.02 2.51
N GLY A 163 -13.65 -6.35 3.39
CA GLY A 163 -13.95 -6.86 4.73
C GLY A 163 -14.29 -5.75 5.73
N SER A 164 -15.39 -5.87 6.45
CA SER A 164 -15.82 -4.94 7.50
C SER A 164 -15.31 -5.41 8.86
N VAL A 165 -14.30 -4.74 9.43
CA VAL A 165 -13.86 -5.02 10.80
C VAL A 165 -14.96 -4.63 11.78
N VAL A 166 -15.50 -5.62 12.51
CA VAL A 166 -16.61 -5.43 13.45
C VAL A 166 -16.17 -5.52 14.92
N LEU A 167 -14.98 -6.07 15.18
CA LEU A 167 -14.38 -6.18 16.51
C LEU A 167 -13.08 -5.37 16.58
N SER A 168 -12.92 -4.58 17.64
CA SER A 168 -11.74 -3.75 17.86
C SER A 168 -11.03 -4.13 19.16
N HIS A 169 -9.70 -4.02 19.18
CA HIS A 169 -8.88 -4.21 20.37
C HIS A 169 -8.56 -2.84 20.99
N ILE A 170 -8.88 -2.68 22.27
CA ILE A 170 -8.64 -1.46 23.05
C ILE A 170 -7.47 -1.74 24.00
N LYS A 171 -6.27 -1.31 23.62
CA LYS A 171 -5.00 -1.57 24.30
C LYS A 171 -4.00 -0.45 23.99
N ASP A 172 -3.09 -0.14 24.91
CA ASP A 172 -1.99 0.79 24.61
C ASP A 172 -1.05 0.19 23.56
N LEU A 173 -0.96 0.87 22.41
CA LEU A 173 -0.07 0.48 21.30
C LEU A 173 1.16 1.39 21.21
N SER A 174 1.31 2.39 22.08
CA SER A 174 2.41 3.36 22.03
C SER A 174 3.80 2.73 22.17
N ARG A 175 3.90 1.54 22.79
CA ARG A 175 5.15 0.78 22.92
C ARG A 175 5.54 0.02 21.66
N THR A 176 4.56 -0.33 20.82
CA THR A 176 4.75 -1.18 19.62
C THR A 176 4.57 -0.41 18.33
N VAL A 177 4.01 0.80 18.40
CA VAL A 177 3.60 1.63 17.27
C VAL A 177 3.99 3.07 17.58
N ASP A 178 4.64 3.74 16.63
CA ASP A 178 4.98 5.16 16.75
C ASP A 178 3.73 6.02 17.05
N ALA A 179 3.85 6.95 17.98
CA ALA A 179 2.76 7.82 18.43
C ALA A 179 2.12 8.61 17.27
N GLY A 180 2.91 8.97 16.24
CA GLY A 180 2.45 9.64 15.03
C GLY A 180 1.57 8.77 14.12
N ARG A 181 1.33 7.51 14.46
CA ARG A 181 0.41 6.59 13.76
C ARG A 181 -0.84 6.23 14.56
N ILE A 182 -0.95 6.69 15.81
CA ILE A 182 -2.08 6.39 16.68
C ILE A 182 -3.12 7.51 16.57
N GLY A 183 -4.20 7.26 15.82
CA GLY A 183 -5.30 8.21 15.61
C GLY A 183 -6.47 8.08 16.60
N ALA A 184 -6.42 7.13 17.53
CA ALA A 184 -7.51 6.84 18.46
C ALA A 184 -7.01 6.86 19.92
N PRO A 185 -7.63 7.68 20.81
CA PRO A 185 -7.26 7.73 22.23
C PRO A 185 -7.35 6.38 22.94
N SER A 186 -8.29 5.54 22.49
CA SER A 186 -8.49 4.18 22.97
C SER A 186 -7.25 3.29 22.88
N ASN A 187 -6.31 3.63 21.99
CA ASN A 187 -5.09 2.87 21.73
C ASN A 187 -3.84 3.46 22.41
N THR A 188 -4.05 4.34 23.38
CA THR A 188 -3.00 4.99 24.19
C THR A 188 -3.26 4.74 25.67
N SER A 189 -2.24 4.90 26.51
CA SER A 189 -2.34 4.90 27.98
C SER A 189 -2.92 6.21 28.56
N ASP A 190 -3.05 7.25 27.75
CA ASP A 190 -3.56 8.56 28.16
C ASP A 190 -5.06 8.51 28.54
N LYS A 191 -5.57 9.54 29.22
CA LYS A 191 -6.99 9.61 29.57
C LYS A 191 -7.87 9.72 28.32
N GLN A 192 -8.96 8.97 28.29
CA GLN A 192 -9.99 9.11 27.25
C GLN A 192 -11.16 9.91 27.82
N VAL A 193 -11.39 11.09 27.27
CA VAL A 193 -12.38 12.05 27.76
C VAL A 193 -13.81 11.55 27.52
N PHE A 194 -14.78 12.04 28.30
CA PHE A 194 -16.21 11.73 28.10
C PHE A 194 -16.63 11.98 26.65
N HIS A 195 -17.27 10.97 26.07
CA HIS A 195 -17.76 10.98 24.69
C HIS A 195 -18.87 9.94 24.54
N THR A 196 -19.43 9.93 23.34
CA THR A 196 -20.27 8.85 22.80
C THR A 196 -19.67 8.39 21.48
N ASP A 197 -19.63 7.09 21.24
CA ASP A 197 -19.07 6.49 20.03
C ASP A 197 -20.03 6.62 18.82
N SER A 198 -19.70 6.01 17.68
CA SER A 198 -20.66 5.83 16.58
C SER A 198 -21.36 4.48 16.77
N GLY A 199 -22.68 4.44 16.93
CA GLY A 199 -23.44 3.21 17.16
C GLY A 199 -24.46 3.33 18.30
N ASP A 200 -25.26 2.29 18.51
CA ASP A 200 -26.34 2.29 19.52
C ASP A 200 -25.89 1.71 20.85
N ILE A 201 -25.26 0.54 20.84
CA ILE A 201 -24.77 -0.13 22.04
C ILE A 201 -23.26 -0.28 21.94
N ILE A 202 -22.54 0.16 22.98
CA ILE A 202 -21.13 -0.14 23.15
C ILE A 202 -21.00 -1.34 24.05
N SER A 203 -20.35 -2.38 23.55
CA SER A 203 -19.97 -3.54 24.34
C SER A 203 -18.46 -3.58 24.49
N LEU A 204 -17.98 -3.83 25.70
CA LEU A 204 -16.56 -3.99 26.03
C LEU A 204 -16.37 -5.28 26.82
N LEU A 205 -15.52 -6.19 26.36
CA LEU A 205 -15.05 -7.35 27.14
C LEU A 205 -13.66 -7.07 27.71
N CYS A 206 -13.47 -7.29 29.00
CA CYS A 206 -12.17 -7.24 29.67
C CYS A 206 -11.41 -8.56 29.56
N LEU A 207 -10.34 -8.58 28.75
CA LEU A 207 -9.39 -9.71 28.75
C LEU A 207 -8.38 -9.55 29.89
N HIS A 208 -7.86 -8.33 30.06
CA HIS A 208 -6.94 -7.99 31.14
C HIS A 208 -7.15 -6.54 31.60
N PRO A 209 -7.24 -6.29 32.92
CA PRO A 209 -7.20 -4.93 33.46
C PRO A 209 -5.79 -4.33 33.36
N ALA A 210 -5.68 -3.00 33.52
CA ALA A 210 -4.39 -2.33 33.66
C ALA A 210 -3.69 -2.74 34.97
N ALA A 211 -2.38 -2.52 35.06
CA ALA A 211 -1.66 -2.66 36.32
C ALA A 211 -2.04 -1.57 37.34
N GLU A 212 -2.22 -0.33 36.88
CA GLU A 212 -2.63 0.81 37.69
C GLU A 212 -3.54 1.75 36.87
N GLY A 213 -4.64 2.24 37.47
CA GLY A 213 -5.58 3.15 36.82
C GLY A 213 -6.46 2.50 35.74
N GLY A 214 -6.92 3.29 34.77
CA GLY A 214 -7.67 2.77 33.60
C GLY A 214 -9.12 2.38 33.84
N GLU A 215 -9.68 2.83 34.98
CA GLU A 215 -11.07 2.70 35.37
C GLU A 215 -12.01 3.18 34.26
N SER A 216 -13.02 2.37 33.96
CA SER A 216 -14.11 2.75 33.05
C SER A 216 -15.07 3.66 33.81
N GLN A 217 -15.33 4.85 33.27
CA GLN A 217 -16.25 5.82 33.87
C GLN A 217 -17.47 5.99 32.99
N ILE A 218 -18.64 6.04 33.61
CA ILE A 218 -19.91 6.30 32.93
C ILE A 218 -20.67 7.45 33.60
N SER A 219 -21.47 8.20 32.84
CA SER A 219 -22.33 9.25 33.37
C SER A 219 -23.64 9.29 32.60
N SER A 220 -24.77 9.49 33.30
CA SER A 220 -26.06 9.72 32.67
C SER A 220 -26.03 11.00 31.83
N SER A 221 -26.27 10.89 30.52
CA SER A 221 -26.38 12.08 29.66
C SER A 221 -27.69 12.82 29.91
N TRP A 222 -28.72 12.13 30.41
CA TRP A 222 -30.03 12.70 30.73
C TRP A 222 -29.99 13.55 32.02
N LEU A 223 -29.21 13.14 33.02
CA LEU A 223 -28.96 13.99 34.19
C LEU A 223 -28.20 15.26 33.78
N VAL A 224 -27.14 15.12 32.99
CA VAL A 224 -26.38 16.28 32.47
C VAL A 224 -27.30 17.21 31.65
N TYR A 225 -28.19 16.64 30.83
CA TYR A 225 -29.20 17.42 30.13
C TYR A 225 -30.11 18.18 31.09
N ASN A 226 -30.65 17.55 32.14
CA ASN A 226 -31.52 18.22 33.11
C ASN A 226 -30.83 19.41 33.81
N ILE A 227 -29.55 19.27 34.16
CA ILE A 227 -28.74 20.35 34.75
C ILE A 227 -28.59 21.49 33.74
N LEU A 228 -28.18 21.18 32.51
CA LEU A 228 -28.03 22.19 31.45
C LEU A 228 -29.35 22.86 31.07
N ALA A 229 -30.45 22.12 31.00
CA ALA A 229 -31.76 22.65 30.68
C ALA A 229 -32.26 23.64 31.74
N LYS A 230 -31.92 23.40 33.00
CA LYS A 230 -32.24 24.28 34.14
C LYS A 230 -31.31 25.49 34.22
N GLU A 231 -30.01 25.30 34.09
CA GLU A 231 -29.00 26.31 34.44
C GLU A 231 -28.42 27.05 33.23
N ARG A 232 -28.35 26.39 32.07
CA ARG A 232 -27.73 26.88 30.82
C ARG A 232 -28.55 26.53 29.57
N PRO A 233 -29.81 27.01 29.44
CA PRO A 233 -30.63 26.80 28.23
C PRO A 233 -29.95 27.25 26.93
N ASP A 234 -29.05 28.24 27.02
CA ASP A 234 -28.23 28.71 25.91
C ASP A 234 -27.33 27.60 25.35
N LEU A 235 -26.75 26.75 26.21
CA LEU A 235 -25.90 25.64 25.77
C LEU A 235 -26.71 24.49 25.18
N ILE A 236 -27.92 24.21 25.68
CA ILE A 236 -28.85 23.27 25.03
C ILE A 236 -29.15 23.70 23.60
N ARG A 237 -29.39 25.00 23.39
CA ARG A 237 -29.55 25.56 22.05
C ARG A 237 -28.31 25.37 21.18
N THR A 238 -27.14 25.74 21.68
CA THR A 238 -25.88 25.56 20.93
C THR A 238 -25.64 24.09 20.55
N LEU A 239 -25.95 23.14 21.42
CA LEU A 239 -25.80 21.71 21.14
C LEU A 239 -26.80 21.19 20.07
N SER A 240 -27.98 21.82 19.97
CA SER A 240 -29.02 21.50 18.99
C SER A 240 -28.80 22.14 17.61
N GLU A 241 -27.93 23.14 17.50
CA GLU A 241 -27.56 23.78 16.24
C GLU A 241 -26.60 22.92 15.41
N PRO A 242 -26.42 23.15 14.10
CA PRO A 242 -25.47 22.38 13.28
C PRO A 242 -23.98 22.68 13.61
N TRP A 243 -23.16 21.64 13.76
CA TRP A 243 -21.71 21.72 14.03
C TRP A 243 -20.87 21.20 12.87
N PRO A 244 -19.72 21.82 12.54
CA PRO A 244 -18.78 21.29 11.55
C PRO A 244 -17.98 20.12 12.12
N VAL A 245 -18.46 18.90 11.90
CA VAL A 245 -17.82 17.65 12.33
C VAL A 245 -16.77 17.24 11.30
N ASP A 246 -15.50 17.21 11.73
CA ASP A 246 -14.35 16.91 10.87
C ASP A 246 -14.41 15.51 10.22
N GLY A 247 -14.11 15.44 8.92
CA GLY A 247 -13.96 14.20 8.15
C GLY A 247 -12.55 13.59 8.22
N PHE A 248 -11.62 14.27 8.92
CA PHE A 248 -10.19 13.98 9.07
C PHE A 248 -9.48 13.87 7.71
N ASN A 249 -9.42 14.99 7.00
CA ASN A 249 -8.84 15.13 5.65
C ASN A 249 -9.47 14.22 4.59
N ASP A 250 -10.78 13.94 4.71
CA ASP A 250 -11.55 13.36 3.61
C ASP A 250 -11.59 14.32 2.41
N PRO A 251 -11.04 13.95 1.24
CA PRO A 251 -11.07 14.82 0.07
C PRO A 251 -12.49 14.99 -0.53
N GLU A 252 -13.39 14.03 -0.31
CA GLU A 252 -14.78 14.10 -0.83
C GLU A 252 -15.71 14.83 0.15
N LYS A 253 -15.53 14.62 1.45
CA LYS A 253 -16.37 15.21 2.51
C LYS A 253 -15.51 15.75 3.66
N PRO A 254 -14.80 16.87 3.47
CA PRO A 254 -13.83 17.39 4.44
C PRO A 254 -14.43 17.64 5.83
N TYR A 255 -15.72 17.98 5.89
CA TYR A 255 -16.51 17.97 7.11
C TYR A 255 -17.98 17.70 6.77
N THR A 256 -18.76 17.35 7.79
CA THR A 256 -20.23 17.26 7.74
C THR A 256 -20.84 18.20 8.76
N THR A 257 -22.05 18.67 8.52
CA THR A 257 -22.73 19.56 9.46
C THR A 257 -23.91 18.86 10.12
N ARG A 258 -23.91 18.75 11.45
CA ARG A 258 -25.02 18.12 12.21
C ARG A 258 -25.07 18.59 13.66
N PRO A 259 -26.23 18.53 14.33
CA PRO A 259 -26.33 18.75 15.77
C PRO A 259 -25.54 17.72 16.60
N LEU A 260 -25.32 18.03 17.87
CA LEU A 260 -24.79 17.08 18.84
C LEU A 260 -25.87 16.55 19.79
N LEU A 261 -26.93 17.32 19.97
CA LEU A 261 -28.07 17.02 20.80
C LEU A 261 -29.33 16.90 19.92
N TYR A 262 -30.09 15.84 20.14
CA TYR A 262 -31.29 15.50 19.38
C TYR A 262 -32.45 15.27 20.34
N HIS A 263 -33.64 15.73 19.96
CA HIS A 263 -34.88 15.45 20.65
C HIS A 263 -35.82 14.67 19.73
N GLN A 264 -36.45 13.65 20.30
CA GLN A 264 -37.52 12.88 19.69
C GLN A 264 -38.73 12.99 20.61
N ALA A 265 -39.78 13.63 20.12
CA ALA A 265 -41.04 13.72 20.84
C ALA A 265 -41.65 12.33 21.06
N ALA A 266 -42.41 12.18 22.14
CA ALA A 266 -43.17 10.96 22.38
C ALA A 266 -44.18 10.72 21.25
N THR A 267 -44.34 9.45 20.86
CA THR A 267 -45.40 9.00 19.95
C THR A 267 -46.36 8.09 20.71
N GLU A 268 -47.37 7.54 20.04
CA GLU A 268 -48.28 6.55 20.65
C GLU A 268 -47.55 5.29 21.13
N THR A 269 -46.40 4.95 20.53
CA THR A 269 -45.68 3.70 20.79
C THR A 269 -44.25 3.89 21.32
N THR A 270 -43.73 5.12 21.34
CA THR A 270 -42.38 5.42 21.83
C THR A 270 -42.38 6.57 22.83
N PRO A 271 -41.66 6.44 23.97
CA PRO A 271 -41.52 7.52 24.93
C PRO A 271 -40.66 8.67 24.38
N GLU A 272 -40.75 9.83 25.02
CA GLU A 272 -39.87 10.97 24.72
C GLU A 272 -38.39 10.60 24.93
N ARG A 273 -37.52 11.01 24.01
CA ARG A 273 -36.09 10.70 24.06
C ARG A 273 -35.24 11.92 23.75
N VAL A 274 -34.17 12.05 24.51
CA VAL A 274 -33.07 12.96 24.21
C VAL A 274 -31.81 12.14 23.96
N LEU A 275 -31.15 12.40 22.82
CA LEU A 275 -29.96 11.68 22.39
C LEU A 275 -28.81 12.65 22.27
N ILE A 276 -27.63 12.27 22.76
CA ILE A 276 -26.41 13.06 22.60
C ILE A 276 -25.40 12.20 21.86
N GLN A 277 -24.93 12.68 20.71
CA GLN A 277 -23.87 12.04 19.94
C GLN A 277 -22.75 13.05 19.69
N TYR A 278 -21.65 12.92 20.43
CA TYR A 278 -20.45 13.72 20.22
C TYR A 278 -19.16 13.00 20.60
N ALA A 279 -18.06 13.45 19.99
CA ALA A 279 -16.72 13.18 20.49
C ALA A 279 -15.85 14.42 20.22
N ARG A 280 -15.16 14.91 21.26
CA ARG A 280 -14.36 16.14 21.21
C ARG A 280 -13.32 16.17 20.09
N ARG A 281 -12.74 15.00 19.76
CA ARG A 281 -11.72 14.87 18.71
C ARG A 281 -12.15 15.39 17.34
N TYR A 282 -13.45 15.40 17.02
CA TYR A 282 -13.94 15.91 15.73
C TYR A 282 -13.82 17.44 15.62
N PHE A 283 -13.51 18.14 16.71
CA PHE A 283 -13.38 19.59 16.76
C PHE A 283 -11.98 20.06 17.13
N THR A 284 -11.17 19.18 17.71
CA THR A 284 -9.82 19.49 18.23
C THR A 284 -8.72 18.69 17.56
N GLY A 285 -9.04 17.56 16.92
CA GLY A 285 -8.06 16.54 16.54
C GLY A 285 -7.54 15.74 17.74
N PHE A 286 -6.72 14.72 17.44
CA PHE A 286 -5.98 13.92 18.42
C PHE A 286 -4.76 13.24 17.77
N LEU A 287 -3.55 13.48 18.29
CA LEU A 287 -2.28 12.88 17.84
C LEU A 287 -2.16 12.79 16.30
N ALA A 288 -2.11 11.56 15.75
CA ALA A 288 -1.94 11.28 14.33
C ALA A 288 -3.13 11.73 13.44
N GLN A 289 -4.22 12.19 14.04
CA GLN A 289 -5.38 12.78 13.36
C GLN A 289 -5.61 14.20 13.87
N PRO A 290 -4.74 15.17 13.50
CA PRO A 290 -4.96 16.56 13.83
C PRO A 290 -6.24 17.06 13.16
N ARG A 291 -6.83 18.12 13.73
CA ARG A 291 -7.96 18.82 13.14
C ARG A 291 -7.59 19.29 11.73
N SER A 292 -8.45 18.99 10.76
CA SER A 292 -8.27 19.40 9.37
C SER A 292 -8.20 20.94 9.25
N THR A 293 -7.30 21.44 8.41
CA THR A 293 -7.07 22.89 8.26
C THR A 293 -8.21 23.61 7.52
N ASN A 294 -8.97 22.88 6.71
CA ASN A 294 -9.97 23.44 5.79
C ASN A 294 -11.39 23.42 6.35
N ILE A 295 -11.59 23.06 7.62
CA ILE A 295 -12.91 23.01 8.24
C ILE A 295 -13.21 24.32 9.00
N PRO A 296 -14.44 24.83 8.95
CA PRO A 296 -14.83 26.05 9.66
C PRO A 296 -14.53 25.96 11.17
N PRO A 297 -14.05 27.05 11.78
CA PRO A 297 -13.87 27.10 13.23
C PRO A 297 -15.20 26.96 13.96
N ILE A 298 -15.16 26.34 15.15
CA ILE A 298 -16.32 26.35 16.05
C ILE A 298 -16.40 27.69 16.78
N SER A 299 -17.56 28.04 17.33
CA SER A 299 -17.73 29.26 18.13
C SER A 299 -17.25 29.08 19.58
N GLU A 300 -17.08 30.18 20.31
CA GLU A 300 -16.82 30.14 21.75
C GLU A 300 -17.97 29.50 22.54
N ALA A 301 -19.21 29.65 22.08
CA ALA A 301 -20.37 28.96 22.66
C ALA A 301 -20.27 27.44 22.49
N GLN A 302 -19.85 27.01 21.30
CA GLN A 302 -19.62 25.61 20.98
C GLN A 302 -18.45 25.04 21.81
N ALA A 303 -17.34 25.76 21.96
CA ALA A 303 -16.25 25.35 22.82
C ALA A 303 -16.69 25.21 24.29
N GLU A 304 -17.47 26.17 24.82
CA GLU A 304 -18.03 26.09 26.17
C GLU A 304 -18.98 24.90 26.34
N ALA A 305 -19.85 24.62 25.36
CA ALA A 305 -20.77 23.50 25.42
C ALA A 305 -20.04 22.14 25.50
N LEU A 306 -18.94 21.97 24.78
CA LEU A 306 -18.10 20.76 24.86
C LEU A 306 -17.45 20.58 26.24
N ASP A 307 -17.00 21.68 26.86
CA ASP A 307 -16.42 21.67 28.20
C ASP A 307 -17.49 21.41 29.26
N ALA A 308 -18.67 22.04 29.15
CA ALA A 308 -19.77 21.84 30.06
C ALA A 308 -20.27 20.38 30.07
N LEU A 309 -20.43 19.75 28.89
CA LEU A 309 -20.75 18.33 28.80
C LEU A 309 -19.70 17.44 29.49
N HIS A 310 -18.41 17.78 29.34
CA HIS A 310 -17.34 16.99 29.92
C HIS A 310 -17.29 17.11 31.45
N PHE A 311 -17.27 18.33 31.98
CA PHE A 311 -17.10 18.55 33.43
C PHE A 311 -18.34 18.16 34.23
N LEU A 312 -19.56 18.36 33.70
CA LEU A 312 -20.78 17.84 34.34
C LEU A 312 -20.81 16.31 34.32
N ALA A 313 -20.38 15.69 33.21
CA ALA A 313 -20.27 14.23 33.16
C ALA A 313 -19.22 13.71 34.15
N GLU A 314 -18.08 14.39 34.29
CA GLU A 314 -17.03 14.03 35.25
C GLU A 314 -17.52 14.13 36.69
N GLU A 315 -18.18 15.24 37.05
CA GLU A 315 -18.75 15.50 38.38
C GLU A 315 -19.78 14.44 38.81
N HIS A 316 -20.63 14.00 37.87
CA HIS A 316 -21.70 13.03 38.14
C HIS A 316 -21.39 11.60 37.68
N SER A 317 -20.12 11.31 37.36
CA SER A 317 -19.73 9.98 36.87
C SER A 317 -19.72 8.91 37.96
N ALA A 318 -19.92 7.66 37.54
CA ALA A 318 -19.62 6.45 38.31
C ALA A 318 -18.39 5.76 37.73
N ALA A 319 -17.44 5.36 38.58
CA ALA A 319 -16.37 4.44 38.24
C ALA A 319 -16.86 3.00 38.41
N LEU A 320 -16.78 2.21 37.34
CA LEU A 320 -17.15 0.80 37.38
C LEU A 320 -15.90 -0.04 37.63
N ASP A 321 -15.92 -0.87 38.67
CA ASP A 321 -14.89 -1.87 38.95
C ASP A 321 -14.97 -2.98 37.89
N PHE A 322 -14.20 -2.80 36.81
CA PHE A 322 -14.25 -3.62 35.61
C PHE A 322 -13.20 -4.73 35.68
N GLN A 323 -13.65 -5.96 35.95
CA GLN A 323 -12.79 -7.10 36.25
C GLN A 323 -12.51 -7.94 35.00
N LYS A 324 -11.49 -8.80 35.08
CA LYS A 324 -11.20 -9.77 34.01
C LYS A 324 -12.42 -10.68 33.78
N GLY A 325 -12.82 -10.81 32.51
CA GLY A 325 -14.01 -11.57 32.11
C GLY A 325 -15.34 -10.83 32.24
N ASP A 326 -15.33 -9.57 32.68
CA ASP A 326 -16.53 -8.74 32.63
C ASP A 326 -16.81 -8.24 31.22
N VAL A 327 -18.10 -8.19 30.87
CA VAL A 327 -18.60 -7.54 29.67
C VAL A 327 -19.51 -6.38 30.06
N GLN A 328 -19.09 -5.17 29.73
CA GLN A 328 -19.87 -3.96 29.92
C GLN A 328 -20.71 -3.69 28.67
N TYR A 329 -22.01 -3.47 28.83
CA TYR A 329 -22.91 -3.02 27.77
C TYR A 329 -23.55 -1.69 28.14
N ILE A 330 -23.48 -0.72 27.23
CA ILE A 330 -23.95 0.65 27.46
C ILE A 330 -24.77 1.12 26.26
N ASN A 331 -25.89 1.80 26.51
CA ASN A 331 -26.58 2.61 25.53
C ASN A 331 -25.76 3.86 25.22
N ASN A 332 -25.13 3.85 24.05
CA ASN A 332 -24.20 4.86 23.59
C ASN A 332 -24.83 6.26 23.42
N LEU A 333 -26.16 6.34 23.30
CA LEU A 333 -26.87 7.58 23.01
C LEU A 333 -27.42 8.28 24.27
N SER A 334 -27.48 7.57 25.40
CA SER A 334 -27.97 8.08 26.69
C SER A 334 -26.96 8.04 27.83
N ILE A 335 -25.78 7.46 27.60
CA ILE A 335 -24.72 7.34 28.62
C ILE A 335 -23.41 7.85 28.02
N PHE A 336 -22.78 8.82 28.70
CA PHE A 336 -21.42 9.21 28.39
C PHE A 336 -20.45 8.22 29.01
N HIS A 337 -19.38 7.90 28.29
CA HIS A 337 -18.32 7.04 28.80
C HIS A 337 -16.93 7.64 28.60
N ALA A 338 -16.05 7.34 29.55
CA ALA A 338 -14.68 7.82 29.62
C ALA A 338 -13.79 6.73 30.23
N ARG A 339 -12.48 6.98 30.20
CA ARG A 339 -11.49 6.12 30.85
C ARG A 339 -10.41 6.99 31.46
N LYS A 340 -10.06 6.74 32.73
CA LYS A 340 -8.88 7.37 33.34
C LYS A 340 -7.59 6.95 32.62
N GLY A 341 -6.54 7.75 32.76
CA GLY A 341 -5.20 7.34 32.35
C GLY A 341 -4.76 6.07 33.10
N PHE A 342 -3.87 5.29 32.51
CA PHE A 342 -3.40 4.05 33.11
C PHE A 342 -1.93 3.78 32.84
N ARG A 343 -1.34 2.90 33.65
CA ARG A 343 0.01 2.39 33.47
C ARG A 343 -0.03 0.88 33.32
N ASP A 344 0.65 0.39 32.29
CA ASP A 344 0.87 -1.03 32.06
C ASP A 344 2.23 -1.48 32.59
N GLU A 345 2.30 -2.71 33.08
CA GLU A 345 3.54 -3.41 33.44
C GLU A 345 3.73 -4.63 32.54
N PRO A 346 4.96 -5.16 32.39
CA PRO A 346 5.16 -6.42 31.68
C PRO A 346 4.19 -7.49 32.21
N GLU A 347 3.51 -8.20 31.30
CA GLU A 347 2.50 -9.23 31.62
C GLU A 347 1.17 -8.73 32.23
N LYS A 348 1.08 -7.44 32.59
CA LYS A 348 -0.14 -6.78 33.09
C LYS A 348 -0.47 -5.57 32.21
N GLU A 349 -0.83 -5.88 30.97
CA GLU A 349 -1.21 -4.87 29.98
C GLU A 349 -2.73 -4.84 29.80
N ARG A 350 -3.32 -3.65 29.92
CA ARG A 350 -4.76 -3.47 29.73
C ARG A 350 -5.15 -3.88 28.32
N HIS A 351 -6.10 -4.81 28.21
CA HIS A 351 -6.57 -5.29 26.91
C HIS A 351 -8.08 -5.57 26.98
N LEU A 352 -8.86 -4.76 26.27
CA LEU A 352 -10.28 -5.00 26.06
C LEU A 352 -10.61 -5.31 24.59
N LEU A 353 -11.71 -6.01 24.36
CA LEU A 353 -12.33 -6.14 23.05
C LEU A 353 -13.59 -5.28 23.00
N ARG A 354 -13.86 -4.63 21.87
CA ARG A 354 -15.05 -3.79 21.68
C ARG A 354 -15.89 -4.25 20.50
N LEU A 355 -17.20 -4.28 20.71
CA LEU A 355 -18.22 -4.37 19.67
C LEU A 355 -19.11 -3.13 19.70
N TRP A 356 -19.53 -2.69 18.52
CA TRP A 356 -20.68 -1.80 18.35
C TRP A 356 -21.85 -2.68 17.95
N LEU A 357 -22.93 -2.64 18.72
CA LEU A 357 -24.09 -3.49 18.50
C LEU A 357 -25.32 -2.63 18.24
N ARG A 358 -26.30 -3.22 17.55
CA ARG A 358 -27.65 -2.70 17.40
C ARG A 358 -28.63 -3.83 17.65
N ASP A 359 -29.60 -3.59 18.52
CA ASP A 359 -30.70 -4.50 18.80
C ASP A 359 -31.89 -4.16 17.89
N PRO A 360 -32.25 -4.99 16.90
CA PRO A 360 -33.36 -4.70 15.99
C PRO A 360 -34.71 -4.51 16.70
N GLU A 361 -34.90 -5.07 17.90
CA GLU A 361 -36.16 -4.99 18.63
C GLU A 361 -36.26 -3.72 19.48
N ASN A 362 -35.15 -3.30 20.10
CA ASN A 362 -35.16 -2.23 21.11
C ASN A 362 -34.43 -0.95 20.69
N ALA A 363 -33.64 -0.97 19.61
CA ALA A 363 -32.83 0.17 19.20
C ALA A 363 -33.68 1.42 18.97
N TRP A 364 -33.19 2.55 19.44
CA TRP A 364 -33.86 3.81 19.24
C TRP A 364 -33.86 4.20 17.76
N GLU A 365 -34.89 4.95 17.35
CA GLU A 365 -34.96 5.50 16.00
C GLU A 365 -33.75 6.41 15.79
N THR A 366 -33.08 6.27 14.64
CA THR A 366 -31.90 7.08 14.34
C THR A 366 -32.34 8.46 13.87
N PRO A 367 -31.96 9.55 14.55
CA PRO A 367 -32.24 10.90 14.09
C PRO A 367 -31.81 11.11 12.62
N ALA A 368 -32.62 11.81 11.82
CA ALA A 368 -32.34 12.00 10.39
C ALA A 368 -30.93 12.54 10.08
N PRO A 369 -30.36 13.50 10.83
CA PRO A 369 -28.98 13.96 10.60
C PRO A 369 -27.90 12.91 10.92
N LEU A 370 -28.22 11.86 11.70
CA LEU A 370 -27.34 10.73 12.01
C LEU A 370 -27.46 9.58 11.02
N ALA A 371 -28.54 9.51 10.23
CA ALA A 371 -28.83 8.39 9.34
C ALA A 371 -27.65 8.02 8.40
N PRO A 372 -26.98 8.98 7.71
CA PRO A 372 -25.84 8.62 6.85
C PRO A 372 -24.69 7.96 7.62
N ARG A 373 -24.46 8.37 8.87
CA ARG A 373 -23.40 7.79 9.71
C ARG A 373 -23.78 6.39 10.18
N TRP A 374 -25.05 6.16 10.53
CA TRP A 374 -25.54 4.84 10.93
C TRP A 374 -25.59 3.86 9.76
N THR A 375 -25.95 4.32 8.56
CA THR A 375 -25.83 3.51 7.33
C THR A 375 -24.38 3.07 7.12
N ASN A 376 -23.40 3.95 7.33
CA ASN A 376 -21.99 3.57 7.25
C ASN A 376 -21.52 2.61 8.36
N VAL A 377 -22.19 2.57 9.51
CA VAL A 377 -21.84 1.67 10.62
C VAL A 377 -22.49 0.30 10.43
N TYR A 378 -23.76 0.24 9.99
CA TYR A 378 -24.57 -0.98 10.01
C TYR A 378 -25.12 -1.43 8.64
N GLY A 379 -25.23 -0.55 7.65
CA GLY A 379 -26.11 -0.73 6.49
C GLY A 379 -25.69 -1.81 5.49
N ASP A 380 -24.39 -2.07 5.33
CA ASP A 380 -23.83 -2.94 4.31
C ASP A 380 -22.86 -4.00 4.90
N VAL A 381 -23.00 -4.34 6.19
CA VAL A 381 -22.07 -5.24 6.89
C VAL A 381 -22.56 -6.70 6.82
N LYS A 382 -22.18 -7.41 5.75
CA LYS A 382 -22.60 -8.81 5.54
C LYS A 382 -21.77 -9.81 6.37
N PRO A 383 -22.35 -10.94 6.84
CA PRO A 383 -21.63 -11.96 7.60
C PRO A 383 -20.31 -12.40 6.97
N GLU A 384 -20.30 -12.70 5.68
CA GLU A 384 -19.11 -13.15 4.94
C GLU A 384 -17.99 -12.12 4.85
N GLU A 385 -18.30 -10.85 5.04
CA GLU A 385 -17.36 -9.73 5.01
C GLU A 385 -16.89 -9.34 6.42
N GLN A 386 -17.49 -9.85 7.49
CA GLN A 386 -17.14 -9.46 8.85
C GLN A 386 -15.77 -10.00 9.27
N VAL A 387 -14.89 -9.09 9.67
CA VAL A 387 -13.52 -9.40 10.11
C VAL A 387 -13.41 -9.26 11.63
N PHE A 388 -12.86 -10.30 12.25
CA PHE A 388 -12.55 -10.37 13.68
C PHE A 388 -11.04 -10.54 13.85
N PRO A 389 -10.29 -9.44 14.02
CA PRO A 389 -8.86 -9.53 14.29
C PRO A 389 -8.62 -10.37 15.56
N LEU A 390 -7.70 -11.33 15.50
CA LEU A 390 -7.27 -12.07 16.69
C LEU A 390 -6.26 -11.27 17.51
N GLU A 391 -5.52 -10.36 16.86
CA GLU A 391 -4.48 -9.53 17.47
C GLU A 391 -4.81 -8.04 17.29
N PRO A 392 -4.36 -7.18 18.22
CA PRO A 392 -4.54 -5.74 18.08
C PRO A 392 -3.87 -5.22 16.81
N LYS A 393 -4.64 -4.55 15.96
CA LYS A 393 -4.15 -3.86 14.77
C LYS A 393 -4.37 -2.36 14.93
N VAL A 394 -3.38 -1.56 14.53
CA VAL A 394 -3.54 -0.12 14.43
C VAL A 394 -4.56 0.15 13.32
N ARG A 395 -5.53 1.02 13.59
CA ARG A 395 -6.42 1.52 12.56
C ARG A 395 -5.56 2.14 11.45
N LYS A 396 -5.61 1.58 10.23
CA LYS A 396 -4.69 1.98 9.15
C LYS A 396 -4.87 3.47 8.85
N THR A 397 -3.79 4.23 9.00
CA THR A 397 -3.60 5.48 8.28
C THR A 397 -3.14 5.12 6.88
N VAL A 398 -3.80 5.67 5.87
CA VAL A 398 -3.64 5.31 4.46
C VAL A 398 -2.17 5.51 4.00
N GLY A 399 -1.79 4.86 2.90
CA GLY A 399 -0.47 5.02 2.30
C GLY A 399 -0.21 6.46 1.84
N GLN A 400 0.95 7.02 2.23
CA GLN A 400 1.35 8.43 2.02
C GLN A 400 1.16 8.96 0.58
N LEU A 401 1.24 8.09 -0.45
CA LEU A 401 1.17 8.46 -1.87
C LEU A 401 -0.24 8.37 -2.45
N THR A 402 -1.02 7.35 -2.10
CA THR A 402 -2.43 7.25 -2.48
C THR A 402 -3.24 8.36 -1.78
N ASP A 403 -2.82 8.76 -0.58
CA ASP A 403 -3.35 9.92 0.14
C ASP A 403 -3.06 11.24 -0.52
N ALA A 404 -1.81 11.45 -0.94
CA ALA A 404 -1.39 12.74 -1.48
C ALA A 404 -2.25 13.18 -2.68
N TRP A 405 -2.90 12.22 -3.36
CA TRP A 405 -3.72 12.47 -4.54
C TRP A 405 -5.13 11.90 -4.47
N GLY A 406 -5.54 11.24 -3.38
CA GLY A 406 -6.87 10.63 -3.25
C GLY A 406 -7.17 9.54 -4.29
N ILE A 407 -6.18 8.70 -4.62
CA ILE A 407 -6.30 7.69 -5.69
C ILE A 407 -6.18 6.26 -5.15
N SER A 408 -6.78 5.29 -5.85
CA SER A 408 -6.67 3.88 -5.49
C SER A 408 -5.25 3.33 -5.76
N SER A 409 -4.90 2.22 -5.12
CA SER A 409 -3.61 1.53 -5.35
C SER A 409 -3.43 1.07 -6.80
N VAL A 410 -4.53 0.70 -7.47
CA VAL A 410 -4.51 0.28 -8.88
C VAL A 410 -4.18 1.48 -9.77
N VAL A 411 -4.81 2.63 -9.53
CA VAL A 411 -4.52 3.87 -10.25
C VAL A 411 -3.07 4.30 -10.02
N TYR A 412 -2.58 4.22 -8.78
CA TYR A 412 -1.18 4.51 -8.47
C TYR A 412 -0.19 3.63 -9.26
N ASN A 413 -0.48 2.33 -9.41
CA ASN A 413 0.36 1.40 -10.17
C ASN A 413 0.47 1.74 -11.67
N LEU A 414 -0.44 2.55 -12.23
CA LEU A 414 -0.30 3.08 -13.59
C LEU A 414 0.99 3.88 -13.76
N SER A 415 1.54 4.48 -12.69
CA SER A 415 2.82 5.18 -12.75
C SER A 415 3.98 4.27 -13.16
N ILE A 416 3.95 2.99 -12.77
CA ILE A 416 4.92 1.97 -13.19
C ILE A 416 4.64 1.58 -14.64
N THR A 417 3.38 1.36 -15.01
CA THR A 417 2.98 1.01 -16.37
C THR A 417 3.39 2.08 -17.39
N ILE A 418 3.15 3.36 -17.09
CA ILE A 418 3.48 4.49 -17.97
C ILE A 418 5.00 4.64 -18.12
N PHE A 419 5.77 4.45 -17.04
CA PHE A 419 7.23 4.37 -17.12
C PHE A 419 7.67 3.23 -18.05
N CYS A 420 7.10 2.03 -17.90
CA CYS A 420 7.42 0.87 -18.72
C CYS A 420 7.05 1.06 -20.20
N ILE A 421 5.96 1.77 -20.52
CA ILE A 421 5.58 2.11 -21.89
C ILE A 421 6.64 3.01 -22.53
N GLY A 422 7.04 4.08 -21.83
CA GLY A 422 8.13 4.96 -22.28
C GLY A 422 9.43 4.18 -22.49
N PHE A 423 9.73 3.25 -21.58
CA PHE A 423 10.90 2.38 -21.65
C PHE A 423 10.85 1.42 -22.84
N ALA A 424 9.68 0.86 -23.14
CA ALA A 424 9.49 -0.14 -24.19
C ALA A 424 9.59 0.46 -25.60
N LEU A 425 8.99 1.64 -25.81
CA LEU A 425 8.82 2.22 -27.15
C LEU A 425 9.99 3.11 -27.57
N ALA A 426 10.63 3.82 -26.64
CA ALA A 426 11.71 4.75 -26.95
C ALA A 426 12.90 4.14 -27.72
N PRO A 427 13.36 2.91 -27.43
CA PRO A 427 14.48 2.29 -28.15
C PRO A 427 14.26 2.16 -29.66
N MET A 428 13.02 2.03 -30.12
CA MET A 428 12.70 1.91 -31.57
C MET A 428 13.09 3.18 -32.34
N VAL A 429 13.13 4.32 -31.66
CA VAL A 429 13.55 5.60 -32.24
C VAL A 429 14.99 5.90 -31.86
N LEU A 430 15.35 5.76 -30.58
CA LEU A 430 16.67 6.13 -30.07
C LEU A 430 17.81 5.25 -30.59
N ALA A 431 17.56 3.96 -30.90
CA ALA A 431 18.60 3.08 -31.43
C ALA A 431 19.15 3.58 -32.78
N PRO A 432 18.31 3.81 -33.82
CA PRO A 432 18.76 4.43 -35.06
C PRO A 432 19.51 5.75 -34.86
N PHE A 433 19.02 6.64 -33.99
CA PHE A 433 19.70 7.91 -33.70
C PHE A 433 21.11 7.71 -33.14
N SER A 434 21.30 6.72 -32.27
CA SER A 434 22.61 6.39 -31.70
C SER A 434 23.58 5.78 -32.72
N GLU A 435 23.08 5.07 -33.72
CA GLU A 435 23.93 4.51 -34.79
C GLU A 435 24.47 5.60 -35.72
N LEU A 436 23.73 6.69 -35.85
CA LEU A 436 24.08 7.84 -36.70
C LEU A 436 24.97 8.86 -36.00
N ASN A 437 24.61 9.24 -34.77
CA ASN A 437 25.25 10.35 -34.06
C ASN A 437 26.34 9.87 -33.08
N GLY A 438 26.44 8.55 -32.89
CA GLY A 438 27.29 7.91 -31.90
C GLY A 438 26.53 7.52 -30.63
N ARG A 439 27.12 6.63 -29.83
CA ARG A 439 26.50 6.13 -28.60
C ARG A 439 26.55 7.19 -27.50
N ARG A 440 27.68 7.90 -27.37
CA ARG A 440 27.93 8.82 -26.23
C ARG A 440 26.90 9.94 -26.12
N PRO A 441 26.56 10.69 -27.19
CA PRO A 441 25.59 11.79 -27.07
C PRO A 441 24.22 11.33 -26.58
N ILE A 442 23.77 10.15 -27.02
CA ILE A 442 22.47 9.60 -26.62
C ILE A 442 22.47 9.20 -25.14
N PHE A 443 23.55 8.58 -24.63
CA PHE A 443 23.68 8.30 -23.19
C PHE A 443 23.62 9.57 -22.33
N VAL A 444 24.30 10.64 -22.74
CA VAL A 444 24.32 11.91 -21.99
C VAL A 444 22.94 12.55 -21.99
N VAL A 445 22.31 12.72 -23.16
CA VAL A 445 20.99 13.37 -23.27
C VAL A 445 19.93 12.57 -22.51
N SER A 446 19.88 11.25 -22.71
CA SER A 446 18.93 10.39 -22.01
C SER A 446 19.14 10.39 -20.49
N GLY A 447 20.38 10.46 -20.03
CA GLY A 447 20.71 10.59 -18.61
C GLY A 447 20.27 11.92 -18.00
N VAL A 448 20.45 13.03 -18.72
CA VAL A 448 19.94 14.35 -18.29
C VAL A 448 18.42 14.35 -18.22
N VAL A 449 17.74 13.82 -19.23
CA VAL A 449 16.26 13.69 -19.25
C VAL A 449 15.79 12.83 -18.07
N PHE A 450 16.41 11.66 -17.86
CA PHE A 450 16.07 10.77 -16.75
C PHE A 450 16.23 11.47 -15.38
N THR A 451 17.33 12.21 -15.20
CA THR A 451 17.61 12.95 -13.96
C THR A 451 16.61 14.09 -13.75
N ALA A 452 16.31 14.87 -14.78
CA ALA A 452 15.32 15.95 -14.71
C ALA A 452 13.92 15.41 -14.37
N CYS A 453 13.52 14.29 -14.97
CA CYS A 453 12.24 13.65 -14.67
C CYS A 453 12.19 13.07 -13.25
N LEU A 454 13.30 12.57 -12.70
CA LEU A 454 13.36 12.17 -11.29
C LEU A 454 13.09 13.37 -10.36
N ILE A 455 13.71 14.52 -10.62
CA ILE A 455 13.46 15.75 -9.84
C ILE A 455 11.99 16.16 -9.97
N ALA A 456 11.41 16.10 -11.18
CA ALA A 456 10.01 16.39 -11.42
C ALA A 456 9.06 15.43 -10.67
N CYS A 457 9.36 14.13 -10.63
CA CYS A 457 8.61 13.14 -9.86
C CYS A 457 8.61 13.44 -8.35
N GLY A 458 9.72 13.93 -7.79
CA GLY A 458 9.80 14.35 -6.39
C GLY A 458 9.08 15.67 -6.10
N GLY A 459 9.10 16.60 -7.06
CA GLY A 459 8.53 17.94 -6.91
C GLY A 459 7.05 18.07 -7.25
N THR A 460 6.48 17.12 -8.00
CA THR A 460 5.07 17.21 -8.44
C THR A 460 4.09 17.15 -7.28
N ARG A 461 3.02 17.94 -7.39
CA ARG A 461 1.86 17.92 -6.49
C ARG A 461 0.62 17.29 -7.12
N SER A 462 0.67 16.92 -8.40
CA SER A 462 -0.43 16.25 -9.09
C SER A 462 -0.02 14.87 -9.58
N PHE A 463 -0.97 13.93 -9.54
CA PHE A 463 -0.76 12.59 -10.08
C PHE A 463 -0.54 12.59 -11.60
N ALA A 464 -1.25 13.44 -12.35
CA ALA A 464 -1.02 13.62 -13.77
C ALA A 464 0.41 14.08 -14.08
N GLY A 465 0.94 15.03 -13.28
CA GLY A 465 2.34 15.46 -13.39
C GLY A 465 3.33 14.33 -13.12
N LEU A 466 3.01 13.45 -12.15
CA LEU A 466 3.79 12.24 -11.90
C LEU A 466 3.79 11.30 -13.13
N LEU A 467 2.63 11.05 -13.74
CA LEU A 467 2.53 10.16 -14.91
C LEU A 467 3.35 10.67 -16.10
N VAL A 468 3.25 11.97 -16.40
CA VAL A 468 4.04 12.59 -17.48
C VAL A 468 5.54 12.49 -17.19
N ALA A 469 5.96 12.83 -15.96
CA ALA A 469 7.35 12.70 -15.57
C ALA A 469 7.83 11.24 -15.67
N ARG A 470 7.02 10.27 -15.24
CA ARG A 470 7.31 8.84 -15.34
C ARG A 470 7.45 8.36 -16.78
N LEU A 471 6.62 8.85 -17.71
CA LEU A 471 6.72 8.50 -19.14
C LEU A 471 8.09 8.88 -19.70
N PHE A 472 8.47 10.15 -19.55
CA PHE A 472 9.76 10.66 -20.04
C PHE A 472 10.95 10.12 -19.26
N GLN A 473 10.77 9.81 -17.96
CA GLN A 473 11.75 9.06 -17.19
C GLN A 473 11.97 7.67 -17.83
N GLY A 474 10.92 6.98 -18.25
CA GLY A 474 11.01 5.70 -18.97
C GLY A 474 11.78 5.84 -20.29
N VAL A 475 11.49 6.90 -21.06
CA VAL A 475 12.22 7.23 -22.30
C VAL A 475 13.72 7.38 -22.04
N GLY A 476 14.11 8.18 -21.05
CA GLY A 476 15.52 8.37 -20.69
C GLY A 476 16.19 7.09 -20.17
N ALA A 477 15.49 6.31 -19.34
CA ALA A 477 16.00 5.05 -18.80
C ALA A 477 16.27 3.99 -19.87
N SER A 478 15.46 3.96 -20.94
CA SER A 478 15.53 2.94 -22.00
C SER A 478 16.91 2.82 -22.67
N THR A 479 17.62 3.94 -22.78
CA THR A 479 18.95 4.00 -23.42
C THR A 479 19.97 3.18 -22.66
N PHE A 480 19.90 3.23 -21.32
CA PHE A 480 20.84 2.53 -20.44
C PHE A 480 20.64 1.02 -20.43
N SER A 481 19.49 0.52 -20.88
CA SER A 481 19.26 -0.92 -21.03
C SER A 481 19.52 -1.40 -22.45
N THR A 482 19.09 -0.65 -23.46
CA THR A 482 19.11 -1.14 -24.85
C THR A 482 20.41 -0.85 -25.58
N MET A 483 21.09 0.27 -25.31
CA MET A 483 22.32 0.64 -26.03
C MET A 483 23.56 -0.04 -25.46
N VAL A 484 23.53 -0.54 -24.22
CA VAL A 484 24.69 -1.21 -23.60
C VAL A 484 25.10 -2.46 -24.36
N GLY A 485 24.13 -3.25 -24.85
CA GLY A 485 24.44 -4.39 -25.72
C GLY A 485 25.17 -3.96 -27.01
N GLY A 486 24.77 -2.83 -27.59
CA GLY A 486 25.46 -2.20 -28.73
C GLY A 486 26.89 -1.78 -28.39
N VAL A 487 27.08 -1.12 -27.25
CA VAL A 487 28.41 -0.71 -26.75
C VAL A 487 29.32 -1.92 -26.53
N ILE A 488 28.83 -2.98 -25.87
CA ILE A 488 29.57 -4.22 -25.68
C ILE A 488 29.94 -4.83 -27.03
N SER A 489 29.02 -4.82 -28.00
CA SER A 489 29.30 -5.35 -29.35
C SER A 489 30.30 -4.52 -30.15
N ASP A 490 30.36 -3.21 -29.91
CA ASP A 490 31.32 -2.29 -30.54
C ASP A 490 32.75 -2.47 -29.95
N ILE A 491 32.89 -2.96 -28.71
CA ILE A 491 34.18 -3.12 -27.99
C ILE A 491 34.72 -4.56 -27.99
N TYR A 492 33.84 -5.56 -27.86
CA TYR A 492 34.22 -6.96 -27.63
C TYR A 492 33.86 -7.88 -28.81
N HIS A 493 34.78 -8.81 -29.12
CA HIS A 493 34.55 -9.90 -30.08
C HIS A 493 33.55 -10.92 -29.53
N ALA A 494 32.82 -11.61 -30.42
CA ALA A 494 31.70 -12.49 -30.07
C ALA A 494 32.03 -13.56 -29.00
N ASN A 495 33.23 -14.15 -29.06
CA ASN A 495 33.65 -15.18 -28.10
C ASN A 495 33.85 -14.63 -26.68
N ASP A 496 34.21 -13.35 -26.54
CA ASP A 496 34.55 -12.71 -25.27
C ASP A 496 33.37 -11.94 -24.65
N ARG A 497 32.20 -11.92 -25.31
CA ARG A 497 31.03 -11.12 -24.88
C ARG A 497 30.31 -11.65 -23.65
N ASN A 498 30.47 -12.92 -23.30
CA ASN A 498 29.70 -13.52 -22.20
C ASN A 498 29.93 -12.80 -20.86
N THR A 499 31.19 -12.52 -20.51
CA THR A 499 31.53 -11.89 -19.22
C THR A 499 30.99 -10.46 -19.11
N PRO A 500 31.23 -9.54 -20.07
CA PRO A 500 30.61 -8.22 -20.05
C PRO A 500 29.08 -8.26 -20.01
N MET A 501 28.46 -9.19 -20.74
CA MET A 501 27.00 -9.31 -20.77
C MET A 501 26.42 -9.84 -19.45
N ALA A 502 27.11 -10.78 -18.81
CA ALA A 502 26.74 -11.29 -17.49
C ALA A 502 26.84 -10.20 -16.42
N LEU A 503 27.91 -9.38 -16.45
CA LEU A 503 28.07 -8.25 -15.54
C LEU A 503 26.98 -7.18 -15.74
N PHE A 504 26.64 -6.86 -16.99
CA PHE A 504 25.53 -5.96 -17.30
C PHE A 504 24.18 -6.49 -16.80
N SER A 505 23.88 -7.76 -17.10
CA SER A 505 22.64 -8.41 -16.67
C SER A 505 22.54 -8.49 -15.15
N GLY A 506 23.64 -8.85 -14.49
CA GLY A 506 23.77 -8.87 -13.04
C GLY A 506 23.54 -7.48 -12.43
N ALA A 507 24.17 -6.43 -12.96
CA ALA A 507 23.95 -5.06 -12.48
C ALA A 507 22.48 -4.62 -12.62
N ALA A 508 21.80 -4.98 -13.71
CA ALA A 508 20.40 -4.64 -13.93
C ALA A 508 19.46 -5.32 -12.91
N LEU A 509 19.63 -6.61 -12.63
CA LEU A 509 18.80 -7.31 -11.64
C LEU A 509 19.22 -6.96 -10.19
N PHE A 510 20.49 -6.70 -9.93
CA PHE A 510 20.95 -6.24 -8.63
C PHE A 510 20.32 -4.90 -8.28
N GLY A 511 20.30 -3.96 -9.24
CA GLY A 511 19.60 -2.68 -9.08
C GLY A 511 18.10 -2.83 -8.82
N THR A 512 17.46 -3.81 -9.46
CA THR A 512 16.04 -4.17 -9.24
C THR A 512 15.78 -4.59 -7.79
N GLY A 513 16.69 -5.34 -7.14
CA GLY A 513 16.57 -5.70 -5.72
C GLY A 513 16.99 -4.56 -4.77
N LEU A 514 18.05 -3.82 -5.12
CA LEU A 514 18.58 -2.73 -4.29
C LEU A 514 17.59 -1.56 -4.18
N ALA A 515 16.81 -1.28 -5.22
CA ALA A 515 15.89 -0.14 -5.22
C ALA A 515 14.77 -0.25 -4.17
N PRO A 516 14.00 -1.34 -4.05
CA PRO A 516 13.05 -1.54 -2.94
C PRO A 516 13.72 -1.53 -1.56
N LEU A 517 14.92 -2.12 -1.44
CA LEU A 517 15.68 -2.15 -0.19
C LEU A 517 16.03 -0.74 0.30
N LEU A 518 16.53 0.14 -0.57
CA LEU A 518 16.90 1.51 -0.19
C LEU A 518 15.66 2.40 -0.03
N SER A 519 14.68 2.27 -0.95
CA SER A 519 13.48 3.09 -0.91
C SER A 519 12.59 2.80 0.30
N SER A 520 12.56 1.56 0.80
CA SER A 520 11.83 1.22 2.03
C SER A 520 12.43 1.90 3.26
N VAL A 521 13.76 1.91 3.38
CA VAL A 521 14.48 2.60 4.47
C VAL A 521 14.22 4.11 4.39
N ILE A 522 14.35 4.70 3.19
CA ILE A 522 14.12 6.14 2.98
C ILE A 522 12.69 6.51 3.37
N VAL A 523 11.67 5.78 2.89
CA VAL A 523 10.27 6.13 3.19
C VAL A 523 9.90 5.85 4.64
N HIS A 524 10.57 4.89 5.29
CA HIS A 524 10.35 4.59 6.71
C HIS A 524 10.82 5.74 7.61
N HIS A 525 11.96 6.37 7.28
CA HIS A 525 12.53 7.45 8.09
C HIS A 525 12.24 8.87 7.60
N THR A 526 11.74 9.02 6.37
CA THR A 526 11.53 10.34 5.75
C THR A 526 10.21 10.39 4.98
N THR A 527 10.18 11.05 3.81
CA THR A 527 9.00 11.14 2.96
C THR A 527 9.27 10.46 1.62
N TRP A 528 8.22 10.02 0.94
CA TRP A 528 8.33 9.42 -0.39
C TRP A 528 9.06 10.31 -1.43
N ARG A 529 9.07 11.63 -1.23
CA ARG A 529 9.76 12.57 -2.15
C ARG A 529 11.27 12.34 -2.17
N TRP A 530 11.83 12.00 -1.02
CA TRP A 530 13.27 11.74 -0.90
C TRP A 530 13.73 10.49 -1.64
N ILE A 531 12.83 9.56 -1.97
CA ILE A 531 13.14 8.44 -2.88
C ILE A 531 13.54 8.98 -4.26
N TYR A 532 12.80 9.95 -4.77
CA TYR A 532 13.10 10.54 -6.08
C TYR A 532 14.33 11.46 -6.04
N TYR A 533 14.47 12.27 -4.98
CA TYR A 533 15.62 13.16 -4.86
C TYR A 533 16.93 12.40 -4.63
N SER A 534 16.94 11.35 -3.81
CA SER A 534 18.15 10.54 -3.61
C SER A 534 18.57 9.86 -4.92
N HIS A 535 17.62 9.27 -5.66
CA HIS A 535 17.89 8.71 -6.98
C HIS A 535 18.32 9.77 -7.99
N ALA A 536 17.78 10.99 -7.94
CA ALA A 536 18.20 12.09 -8.81
C ALA A 536 19.66 12.49 -8.55
N VAL A 537 20.07 12.57 -7.28
CA VAL A 537 21.47 12.87 -6.90
C VAL A 537 22.41 11.78 -7.43
N VAL A 538 22.09 10.51 -7.20
CA VAL A 538 22.89 9.38 -7.70
C VAL A 538 22.96 9.40 -9.23
N SER A 539 21.82 9.61 -9.89
CA SER A 539 21.75 9.72 -11.35
C SER A 539 22.59 10.89 -11.89
N ALA A 540 22.51 12.07 -11.27
CA ALA A 540 23.29 13.24 -11.67
C ALA A 540 24.80 12.95 -11.59
N VAL A 541 25.26 12.28 -10.53
CA VAL A 541 26.66 11.84 -10.40
C VAL A 541 27.05 10.93 -11.56
N PHE A 542 26.25 9.91 -11.89
CA PHE A 542 26.53 9.03 -13.02
C PHE A 542 26.53 9.76 -14.37
N VAL A 543 25.63 10.72 -14.59
CA VAL A 543 25.63 11.56 -15.79
C VAL A 543 26.93 12.36 -15.90
N VAL A 544 27.39 12.96 -14.81
CA VAL A 544 28.69 13.66 -14.77
C VAL A 544 29.83 12.70 -15.10
N LEU A 545 29.84 11.49 -14.52
CA LEU A 545 30.85 10.47 -14.83
C LEU A 545 30.83 10.07 -16.32
N ILE A 546 29.66 9.92 -16.93
CA ILE A 546 29.53 9.62 -18.37
C ILE A 546 30.08 10.77 -19.21
N ILE A 547 29.77 12.02 -18.85
CA ILE A 547 30.28 13.20 -19.57
C ILE A 547 31.81 13.23 -19.53
N LEU A 548 32.41 12.95 -18.37
CA LEU A 548 33.87 13.05 -18.17
C LEU A 548 34.65 11.85 -18.73
N PHE A 549 34.13 10.62 -18.57
CA PHE A 549 34.92 9.40 -18.78
C PHE A 549 34.43 8.53 -19.95
N PHE A 550 33.15 8.57 -20.32
CA PHE A 550 32.62 7.71 -21.38
C PHE A 550 32.97 8.28 -22.75
N LYS A 551 33.78 7.55 -23.52
CA LYS A 551 34.21 7.91 -24.88
C LYS A 551 33.27 7.30 -25.92
N GLU A 552 33.30 7.86 -27.13
CA GLU A 552 32.55 7.29 -28.25
C GLU A 552 33.09 5.89 -28.59
N THR A 553 32.19 4.93 -28.77
CA THR A 553 32.53 3.52 -29.04
C THR A 553 32.22 3.12 -30.48
N ARG A 554 31.34 3.85 -31.18
CA ARG A 554 30.91 3.49 -32.53
C ARG A 554 32.00 3.76 -33.56
N GLY A 555 32.59 2.70 -34.11
CA GLY A 555 33.69 2.78 -35.08
C GLY A 555 33.37 3.62 -36.32
N SER A 556 32.18 3.47 -36.91
CA SER A 556 31.78 4.25 -38.09
C SER A 556 31.80 5.76 -37.83
N VAL A 557 31.26 6.20 -36.69
CA VAL A 557 31.21 7.62 -36.31
C VAL A 557 32.61 8.16 -36.03
N ILE A 558 33.48 7.36 -35.41
CA ILE A 558 34.88 7.73 -35.18
C ILE A 558 35.61 7.90 -36.52
N LEU A 559 35.39 6.99 -37.47
CA LEU A 559 35.97 7.08 -38.82
C LEU A 559 35.44 8.31 -39.57
N SER A 560 34.15 8.60 -39.50
CA SER A 560 33.56 9.79 -40.14
C SER A 560 34.16 11.08 -39.56
N ARG A 561 34.36 11.15 -38.23
CA ARG A 561 35.04 12.29 -37.59
C ARG A 561 36.49 12.44 -38.05
N LYS A 562 37.23 11.33 -38.19
CA LYS A 562 38.61 11.34 -38.70
C LYS A 562 38.68 11.75 -40.17
N ALA A 563 37.78 11.24 -41.01
CA ALA A 563 37.70 11.60 -42.42
C ALA A 563 37.37 13.10 -42.61
N GLN A 564 36.43 13.64 -41.82
CA GLN A 564 36.13 15.07 -41.81
C GLN A 564 37.32 15.92 -41.36
N ALA A 565 38.04 15.52 -40.31
CA ALA A 565 39.23 16.22 -39.85
C ALA A 565 40.34 16.23 -40.93
N LEU A 566 40.57 15.09 -41.60
CA LEU A 566 41.50 15.01 -42.73
C LEU A 566 41.06 15.88 -43.89
N ASN A 567 39.78 15.84 -44.28
CA ASN A 567 39.26 16.68 -45.37
C ASN A 567 39.41 18.16 -45.05
N LYS A 568 39.11 18.60 -43.82
CA LYS A 568 39.32 19.98 -43.37
C LYS A 568 40.78 20.40 -43.42
N TYR A 569 41.71 19.49 -43.10
CA TYR A 569 43.14 19.73 -43.26
C TYR A 569 43.54 19.90 -44.73
N TYR A 570 43.01 19.07 -45.64
CA TYR A 570 43.24 19.24 -47.08
C TYR A 570 42.61 20.51 -47.63
N ASP A 571 41.42 20.90 -47.16
CA ASP A 571 40.79 22.17 -47.54
C ASP A 571 41.67 23.36 -47.13
N ALA A 572 42.23 23.35 -45.91
CA ALA A 572 43.15 24.38 -45.44
C ALA A 572 44.47 24.41 -46.24
N LEU A 573 45.01 23.26 -46.66
CA LEU A 573 46.19 23.20 -47.53
C LEU A 573 45.90 23.77 -48.93
N GLU A 574 44.74 23.45 -49.50
CA GLU A 574 44.29 23.98 -50.79
C GLU A 574 44.15 25.51 -50.75
N GLU A 575 43.65 26.08 -49.65
CA GLU A 575 43.60 27.54 -49.44
C GLU A 575 44.99 28.19 -49.45
N THR A 576 46.03 27.47 -49.00
CA THR A 576 47.43 27.94 -49.04
C THR A 576 48.15 27.69 -50.38
N GLY A 577 47.45 27.20 -51.40
CA GLY A 577 47.99 26.95 -52.74
C GLY A 577 48.58 25.55 -52.97
N HIS A 578 48.51 24.64 -52.00
CA HIS A 578 48.99 23.26 -52.13
C HIS A 578 47.85 22.35 -52.64
N ILE A 579 47.76 22.16 -53.96
CA ILE A 579 46.65 21.43 -54.60
C ILE A 579 47.06 20.01 -55.02
N GLY A 580 46.45 19.01 -54.37
CA GLY A 580 46.51 17.59 -54.75
C GLY A 580 47.71 16.82 -54.16
N MET A 581 47.65 15.48 -54.25
CA MET A 581 48.75 14.59 -53.88
C MET A 581 49.31 13.86 -55.10
N ILE A 582 50.63 13.69 -55.11
CA ILE A 582 51.33 12.88 -56.11
C ILE A 582 51.12 11.41 -55.74
N MET A 583 50.43 10.68 -56.61
CA MET A 583 50.20 9.24 -56.41
C MET A 583 51.37 8.42 -56.95
N PRO A 584 51.74 7.29 -56.31
CA PRO A 584 52.69 6.36 -56.89
C PRO A 584 52.15 5.83 -58.23
N SER A 585 52.91 5.97 -59.30
CA SER A 585 52.62 5.42 -60.62
C SER A 585 53.49 4.19 -60.90
N GLU A 586 53.04 3.29 -61.80
CA GLU A 586 53.84 2.13 -62.22
C GLU A 586 55.15 2.58 -62.91
N PRO A 587 56.22 1.75 -62.90
CA PRO A 587 57.50 2.12 -63.50
C PRO A 587 57.34 2.46 -64.99
N GLY A 588 57.46 3.74 -65.34
CA GLY A 588 57.32 4.25 -66.72
C GLY A 588 56.18 5.25 -66.93
N GLU A 589 55.26 5.41 -65.97
CA GLU A 589 54.18 6.40 -66.03
C GLU A 589 54.54 7.72 -65.35
N LYS A 590 54.14 8.84 -65.96
CA LYS A 590 54.31 10.19 -65.38
C LYS A 590 53.49 10.32 -64.08
N PRO A 591 54.06 10.86 -62.98
CA PRO A 591 53.35 11.05 -61.72
C PRO A 591 52.10 11.92 -61.93
N GLN A 592 50.92 11.39 -61.57
CA GLN A 592 49.64 12.09 -61.67
C GLN A 592 49.27 12.73 -60.33
N THR A 593 48.97 14.03 -60.36
CA THR A 593 48.42 14.74 -59.21
C THR A 593 46.91 14.51 -59.14
N LYS A 594 46.42 13.97 -58.01
CA LYS A 594 44.99 13.76 -57.78
C LYS A 594 44.52 14.48 -56.52
N ARG A 595 43.33 15.09 -56.59
CA ARG A 595 42.64 15.65 -55.41
C ARG A 595 41.99 14.50 -54.64
N ILE A 596 42.35 14.35 -53.37
CA ILE A 596 41.86 13.25 -52.53
C ILE A 596 40.90 13.81 -51.49
N ARG A 597 39.77 13.11 -51.31
CA ARG A 597 38.84 13.33 -50.19
C ARG A 597 38.49 11.99 -49.57
N TRP A 598 38.57 11.93 -48.25
CA TRP A 598 38.25 10.74 -47.48
C TRP A 598 36.75 10.65 -47.33
N LYS A 599 36.18 9.53 -47.78
CA LYS A 599 34.79 9.16 -47.54
C LYS A 599 34.77 7.83 -46.79
N VAL A 600 33.80 7.69 -45.89
CA VAL A 600 33.59 6.44 -45.15
C VAL A 600 32.47 5.68 -45.84
N GLN A 601 32.68 4.38 -46.09
CA GLN A 601 31.71 3.51 -46.75
C GLN A 601 30.33 3.54 -46.07
N SER A 602 30.29 3.63 -44.73
CA SER A 602 29.05 3.72 -43.97
C SER A 602 28.27 5.02 -44.20
N ASP A 603 28.95 6.11 -44.57
CA ASP A 603 28.28 7.39 -44.88
C ASP A 603 27.67 7.37 -46.28
N GLU A 604 28.29 6.63 -47.22
CA GLU A 604 27.81 6.48 -48.59
C GLU A 604 26.62 5.51 -48.68
N GLN A 605 26.65 4.41 -47.93
CA GLN A 605 25.58 3.41 -47.87
C GLN A 605 24.46 3.78 -46.88
N ARG A 606 24.44 5.04 -46.42
CA ARG A 606 23.54 5.49 -45.35
C ARG A 606 22.11 5.63 -45.87
N ALA A 607 21.20 4.86 -45.31
CA ALA A 607 19.76 5.05 -45.50
C ALA A 607 19.28 6.36 -44.85
N SER A 608 18.15 6.90 -45.33
CA SER A 608 17.56 8.09 -44.72
C SER A 608 17.11 7.82 -43.28
N LEU A 609 17.11 8.83 -42.42
CA LEU A 609 16.70 8.69 -41.01
C LEU A 609 15.28 8.12 -40.89
N ILE A 610 14.36 8.60 -41.72
CA ILE A 610 12.97 8.12 -41.77
C ILE A 610 12.94 6.63 -42.14
N GLN A 611 13.74 6.21 -43.11
CA GLN A 611 13.84 4.81 -43.50
C GLN A 611 14.41 3.94 -42.37
N MET A 612 15.45 4.39 -41.66
CA MET A 612 16.01 3.65 -40.53
C MET A 612 15.04 3.52 -39.36
N ILE A 613 14.32 4.60 -39.02
CA ILE A 613 13.28 4.57 -37.98
C ILE A 613 12.14 3.66 -38.40
N SER A 614 11.65 3.77 -39.65
CA SER A 614 10.59 2.91 -40.18
C SER A 614 10.96 1.43 -40.10
N VAL A 615 12.18 1.09 -40.51
CA VAL A 615 12.71 -0.27 -40.40
C VAL A 615 12.83 -0.71 -38.93
N SER A 616 13.25 0.17 -38.03
CA SER A 616 13.39 -0.14 -36.59
C SER A 616 12.04 -0.32 -35.89
N CYS A 617 10.99 0.38 -36.32
CA CYS A 617 9.64 0.19 -35.80
C CYS A 617 8.95 -1.03 -36.40
N TYR A 618 9.15 -1.33 -37.69
CA TYR A 618 8.44 -2.42 -38.37
C TYR A 618 9.09 -3.79 -38.15
N ARG A 619 10.40 -3.91 -38.36
CA ARG A 619 11.09 -5.20 -38.42
C ARG A 619 11.01 -6.03 -37.14
N PRO A 620 11.14 -5.46 -35.92
CA PRO A 620 11.01 -6.22 -34.68
C PRO A 620 9.65 -6.92 -34.55
N PHE A 621 8.55 -6.22 -34.84
CA PHE A 621 7.21 -6.81 -34.74
C PHE A 621 6.95 -7.81 -35.87
N HIS A 622 7.45 -7.53 -37.08
CA HIS A 622 7.40 -8.51 -38.15
C HIS A 622 8.10 -9.81 -37.72
N MET A 623 9.35 -9.71 -37.24
CA MET A 623 10.08 -10.88 -36.72
C MET A 623 9.36 -11.56 -35.56
N LEU A 624 8.74 -10.81 -34.65
CA LEU A 624 7.99 -11.38 -33.53
C LEU A 624 6.86 -12.32 -33.98
N PHE A 625 6.18 -12.01 -35.09
CA PHE A 625 5.06 -12.81 -35.60
C PHE A 625 5.45 -13.79 -36.71
N THR A 626 6.57 -13.58 -37.40
CA THR A 626 7.02 -14.48 -38.48
C THR A 626 8.07 -15.50 -38.04
N GLU A 627 8.80 -15.23 -36.95
CA GLU A 627 9.89 -16.05 -36.46
C GLU A 627 9.51 -16.74 -35.15
N PRO A 628 9.21 -18.07 -35.16
CA PRO A 628 8.79 -18.79 -33.96
C PRO A 628 9.81 -18.68 -32.81
N VAL A 629 11.11 -18.70 -33.14
CA VAL A 629 12.18 -18.55 -32.15
C VAL A 629 12.07 -17.21 -31.42
N VAL A 630 11.89 -16.10 -32.15
CA VAL A 630 11.74 -14.77 -31.57
C VAL A 630 10.47 -14.70 -30.72
N PHE A 631 9.35 -15.25 -31.20
CA PHE A 631 8.09 -15.28 -30.46
C PHE A 631 8.23 -15.97 -29.09
N PHE A 632 8.69 -17.24 -29.08
CA PHE A 632 8.75 -18.03 -27.85
C PHE A 632 9.82 -17.51 -26.88
N PHE A 633 10.96 -17.04 -27.36
CA PHE A 633 11.98 -16.42 -26.49
C PHE A 633 11.50 -15.09 -25.92
N SER A 634 10.78 -14.29 -26.70
CA SER A 634 10.16 -13.05 -26.23
C SER A 634 9.10 -13.35 -25.16
N LEU A 635 8.23 -14.33 -25.38
CA LEU A 635 7.22 -14.73 -24.41
C LEU A 635 7.85 -15.21 -23.10
N TRP A 636 8.88 -16.05 -23.20
CA TRP A 636 9.60 -16.62 -22.05
C TRP A 636 10.25 -15.53 -21.18
N VAL A 637 11.08 -14.66 -21.77
CA VAL A 637 11.72 -13.57 -21.01
C VAL A 637 10.72 -12.54 -20.52
N SER A 638 9.66 -12.26 -21.29
CA SER A 638 8.64 -11.29 -20.87
C SER A 638 7.84 -11.79 -19.68
N PHE A 639 7.52 -13.08 -19.63
CA PHE A 639 6.89 -13.69 -18.46
C PHE A 639 7.81 -13.66 -17.23
N SER A 640 9.10 -14.02 -17.38
CA SER A 640 10.06 -13.93 -16.28
C SER A 640 10.21 -12.50 -15.73
N TRP A 641 10.17 -11.50 -16.61
CA TRP A 641 10.23 -10.10 -16.21
C TRP A 641 8.93 -9.60 -15.57
N ALA A 642 7.79 -10.09 -16.05
CA ALA A 642 6.51 -9.86 -15.42
C ALA A 642 6.48 -10.39 -13.99
N VAL A 643 7.00 -11.59 -13.76
CA VAL A 643 7.19 -12.16 -12.42
C VAL A 643 8.12 -11.29 -11.56
N LEU A 644 9.24 -10.82 -12.12
CA LEU A 644 10.17 -9.92 -11.43
C LEU A 644 9.47 -8.65 -10.93
N TYR A 645 8.68 -8.00 -11.79
CA TYR A 645 7.93 -6.78 -11.42
C TYR A 645 6.79 -7.07 -10.45
N LEU A 646 6.16 -8.23 -10.57
CA LEU A 646 5.12 -8.68 -9.65
C LEU A 646 5.67 -8.85 -8.22
N GLN A 647 6.94 -9.24 -8.06
CA GLN A 647 7.58 -9.35 -6.74
C GLN A 647 7.58 -8.03 -5.96
N PHE A 648 7.62 -6.87 -6.63
CA PHE A 648 7.50 -5.56 -5.97
C PHE A 648 6.17 -5.36 -5.24
N GLY A 649 5.11 -6.01 -5.71
CA GLY A 649 3.80 -6.01 -5.05
C GLY A 649 3.62 -7.20 -4.11
N SER A 650 4.01 -8.40 -4.52
CA SER A 650 3.72 -9.62 -3.76
C SER A 650 4.60 -9.81 -2.53
N VAL A 651 5.87 -9.39 -2.57
CA VAL A 651 6.78 -9.51 -1.41
C VAL A 651 6.30 -8.62 -0.25
N PRO A 652 6.10 -7.29 -0.41
CA PRO A 652 5.55 -6.49 0.68
C PRO A 652 4.18 -6.99 1.14
N LEU A 653 3.32 -7.44 0.22
CA LEU A 653 1.99 -7.97 0.56
C LEU A 653 2.08 -9.17 1.51
N ILE A 654 2.90 -10.17 1.19
CA ILE A 654 3.02 -11.39 2.01
C ILE A 654 3.71 -11.11 3.34
N PHE A 655 4.83 -10.38 3.33
CA PHE A 655 5.60 -10.15 4.56
C PHE A 655 4.89 -9.20 5.54
N THR A 656 4.15 -8.21 5.02
CA THR A 656 3.32 -7.35 5.89
C THR A 656 2.09 -8.10 6.42
N THR A 657 1.48 -8.99 5.63
CA THR A 657 0.22 -9.65 6.02
C THR A 657 0.43 -10.88 6.91
N ASN A 658 1.45 -11.70 6.60
CA ASN A 658 1.67 -12.99 7.26
C ASN A 658 2.80 -12.98 8.28
N HIS A 659 3.75 -12.06 8.17
CA HIS A 659 4.90 -11.95 9.09
C HIS A 659 4.89 -10.63 9.89
N ASP A 660 3.86 -9.80 9.74
CA ASP A 660 3.70 -8.51 10.42
C ASP A 660 4.91 -7.56 10.25
N PHE A 661 5.63 -7.67 9.13
CA PHE A 661 6.79 -6.82 8.86
C PHE A 661 6.38 -5.37 8.62
N ASN A 662 7.14 -4.44 9.19
CA ASN A 662 7.01 -3.02 8.86
C ASN A 662 7.55 -2.72 7.44
N THR A 663 7.44 -1.47 6.99
CA THR A 663 7.87 -1.06 5.63
C THR A 663 9.36 -1.34 5.38
N GLU A 664 10.22 -1.00 6.34
CA GLU A 664 11.66 -1.22 6.23
C GLU A 664 11.99 -2.71 6.14
N GLN A 665 11.47 -3.52 7.08
CA GLN A 665 11.65 -4.97 7.13
C GLN A 665 11.13 -5.66 5.88
N SER A 666 9.97 -5.24 5.35
CA SER A 666 9.42 -5.77 4.09
C SER A 666 10.34 -5.47 2.90
N GLY A 667 10.94 -4.27 2.86
CA GLY A 667 11.95 -3.94 1.84
C GLY A 667 13.28 -4.67 2.04
N ALA A 668 13.65 -5.00 3.29
CA ALA A 668 14.85 -5.75 3.60
C ALA A 668 14.89 -7.15 2.96
N VAL A 669 13.72 -7.74 2.71
CA VAL A 669 13.58 -9.03 2.00
C VAL A 669 14.23 -9.00 0.62
N PHE A 670 14.23 -7.86 -0.08
CA PHE A 670 14.86 -7.72 -1.40
C PHE A 670 16.39 -7.87 -1.38
N THR A 671 17.00 -7.91 -0.19
CA THR A 671 18.40 -8.35 -0.03
C THR A 671 18.62 -9.76 -0.56
N SER A 672 17.62 -10.65 -0.46
CA SER A 672 17.71 -12.01 -1.01
C SER A 672 17.88 -12.00 -2.53
N MET A 673 17.24 -11.06 -3.23
CA MET A 673 17.43 -10.84 -4.67
C MET A 673 18.86 -10.37 -4.97
N CYS A 674 19.38 -9.43 -4.18
CA CYS A 674 20.72 -8.89 -4.36
C CYS A 674 21.80 -9.99 -4.22
N VAL A 675 21.71 -10.80 -3.16
CA VAL A 675 22.62 -11.93 -2.91
C VAL A 675 22.49 -12.99 -4.02
N ALA A 676 21.26 -13.35 -4.38
CA ALA A 676 21.00 -14.32 -5.44
C ALA A 676 21.59 -13.88 -6.79
N VAL A 677 21.47 -12.60 -7.15
CA VAL A 677 22.03 -12.05 -8.39
C VAL A 677 23.55 -12.10 -8.40
N ILE A 678 24.21 -11.79 -7.28
CA ILE A 678 25.68 -11.90 -7.17
C ILE A 678 26.11 -13.34 -7.43
N ILE A 679 25.47 -14.30 -6.76
CA ILE A 679 25.76 -15.73 -6.92
C ILE A 679 25.51 -16.18 -8.37
N ALA A 680 24.35 -15.87 -8.94
CA ALA A 680 23.99 -16.24 -10.31
C ALA A 680 24.91 -15.60 -11.36
N THR A 681 25.36 -14.36 -11.15
CA THR A 681 26.33 -13.69 -12.04
C THR A 681 27.68 -14.41 -12.01
N LEU A 682 28.19 -14.77 -10.83
CA LEU A 682 29.45 -15.51 -10.70
C LEU A 682 29.34 -16.89 -11.37
N ILE A 683 28.25 -17.62 -11.13
CA ILE A 683 27.98 -18.90 -11.79
C ILE A 683 27.99 -18.71 -13.32
N SER A 684 27.30 -17.70 -13.83
CA SER A 684 27.20 -17.43 -15.28
C SER A 684 28.55 -17.13 -15.96
N ILE A 685 29.48 -16.50 -15.23
CA ILE A 685 30.83 -16.19 -15.73
C ILE A 685 31.70 -17.45 -15.76
N TYR A 686 31.68 -18.27 -14.71
CA TYR A 686 32.60 -19.40 -14.58
C TYR A 686 32.09 -20.72 -15.18
N GLN A 687 30.77 -20.89 -15.36
CA GLN A 687 30.16 -22.15 -15.81
C GLN A 687 30.75 -22.70 -17.12
N GLU A 688 30.99 -21.84 -18.11
CA GLU A 688 31.51 -22.27 -19.41
C GLU A 688 32.94 -22.80 -19.31
N ARG A 689 33.75 -22.18 -18.43
CA ARG A 689 35.14 -22.59 -18.19
C ARG A 689 35.23 -23.92 -17.45
N VAL A 690 34.31 -24.17 -16.51
CA VAL A 690 34.28 -25.41 -15.74
C VAL A 690 33.85 -26.58 -16.62
N VAL A 691 32.74 -26.46 -17.35
CA VAL A 691 32.24 -27.55 -18.21
C VAL A 691 33.14 -27.79 -19.42
N GLY A 692 33.76 -26.74 -19.98
CA GLY A 692 34.73 -26.90 -21.06
C GLY A 692 35.95 -27.77 -20.71
N ARG A 693 36.19 -28.05 -19.41
CA ARG A 693 37.20 -29.03 -18.97
C ARG A 693 36.74 -30.48 -19.04
N PHE A 694 35.43 -30.72 -19.05
CA PHE A 694 34.83 -32.06 -18.95
C PHE A 694 34.09 -32.47 -20.24
N ILE A 695 33.54 -31.51 -21.00
CA ILE A 695 32.69 -31.79 -22.17
C ILE A 695 33.05 -30.82 -23.31
N ALA A 696 33.37 -31.36 -24.49
CA ALA A 696 33.54 -30.59 -25.72
C ALA A 696 32.16 -30.34 -26.36
N LEU A 697 31.63 -29.13 -26.17
CA LEU A 697 30.35 -28.74 -26.77
C LEU A 697 30.54 -28.26 -28.22
N PRO A 698 29.60 -28.56 -29.15
CA PRO A 698 29.63 -28.07 -30.52
C PRO A 698 29.69 -26.54 -30.57
N ASN A 699 30.35 -25.99 -31.60
CA ASN A 699 30.50 -24.55 -31.78
C ASN A 699 29.27 -23.94 -32.47
N THR A 700 28.09 -24.19 -31.90
CA THR A 700 26.80 -23.70 -32.40
C THR A 700 26.15 -22.74 -31.40
N PRO A 701 25.24 -21.85 -31.82
CA PRO A 701 24.54 -20.94 -30.92
C PRO A 701 23.82 -21.65 -29.75
N GLU A 702 23.37 -22.89 -29.96
CA GLU A 702 22.72 -23.72 -28.94
C GLU A 702 23.62 -24.04 -27.74
N LYS A 703 24.95 -23.91 -27.88
CA LYS A 703 25.91 -24.04 -26.76
C LYS A 703 25.55 -23.12 -25.59
N ARG A 704 25.00 -21.93 -25.87
CA ARG A 704 24.60 -20.95 -24.85
C ARG A 704 23.35 -21.37 -24.07
N LEU A 705 22.54 -22.30 -24.60
CA LEU A 705 21.26 -22.69 -24.01
C LEU A 705 21.37 -23.83 -22.99
N TYR A 706 22.39 -24.69 -23.07
CA TYR A 706 22.47 -25.88 -22.21
C TYR A 706 22.43 -25.54 -20.71
N PHE A 707 23.14 -24.49 -20.29
CA PHE A 707 23.10 -24.03 -18.90
C PHE A 707 21.77 -23.38 -18.54
N ALA A 708 21.22 -22.60 -19.48
CA ALA A 708 19.95 -21.92 -19.29
C ALA A 708 18.80 -22.92 -19.11
N CYS A 709 18.83 -24.04 -19.84
CA CYS A 709 17.87 -25.14 -19.72
C CYS A 709 17.75 -25.67 -18.28
N VAL A 710 18.87 -25.73 -17.54
CA VAL A 710 18.89 -26.21 -16.16
C VAL A 710 18.59 -25.09 -15.18
N GLN A 711 19.26 -23.93 -15.31
CA GLN A 711 19.14 -22.84 -14.34
C GLN A 711 17.78 -22.14 -14.40
N ALA A 712 17.12 -22.09 -15.56
CA ALA A 712 15.81 -21.47 -15.67
C ALA A 712 14.73 -22.18 -14.82
N VAL A 713 14.93 -23.46 -14.48
CA VAL A 713 14.02 -24.23 -13.60
C VAL A 713 14.00 -23.66 -12.17
N LEU A 714 15.02 -22.91 -11.76
CA LEU A 714 15.02 -22.22 -10.47
C LEU A 714 13.90 -21.17 -10.37
N MET A 715 13.47 -20.58 -11.48
CA MET A 715 12.35 -19.62 -11.48
C MET A 715 11.04 -20.28 -11.01
N PRO A 716 10.50 -21.32 -11.68
CA PRO A 716 9.28 -21.97 -11.21
C PRO A 716 9.46 -22.63 -9.83
N ILE A 717 10.61 -23.24 -9.52
CA ILE A 717 10.88 -23.77 -8.17
C ILE A 717 10.74 -22.67 -7.12
N GLY A 718 11.38 -21.52 -7.33
CA GLY A 718 11.29 -20.39 -6.42
C GLY A 718 9.87 -19.87 -6.26
N LEU A 719 9.05 -19.89 -7.31
CA LEU A 719 7.64 -19.49 -7.24
C LEU A 719 6.77 -20.46 -6.43
N PHE A 720 6.88 -21.76 -6.70
CA PHE A 720 6.17 -22.76 -5.88
C PHE A 720 6.63 -22.69 -4.43
N TRP A 721 7.94 -22.61 -4.20
CA TRP A 721 8.52 -22.48 -2.88
C TRP A 721 7.98 -21.25 -2.16
N PHE A 722 7.95 -20.09 -2.80
CA PHE A 722 7.46 -18.84 -2.23
C PHE A 722 6.00 -18.92 -1.78
N GLY A 723 5.10 -19.42 -2.64
CA GLY A 723 3.69 -19.54 -2.31
C GLY A 723 3.41 -20.50 -1.16
N TRP A 724 4.02 -21.69 -1.20
CA TRP A 724 3.80 -22.75 -0.22
C TRP A 724 4.57 -22.57 1.09
N THR A 725 5.41 -21.54 1.18
CA THR A 725 6.11 -21.17 2.44
C THR A 725 5.72 -19.79 2.95
N SER A 726 4.68 -19.18 2.38
CA SER A 726 4.18 -17.87 2.79
C SER A 726 3.41 -17.88 4.12
N TYR A 727 3.13 -19.04 4.71
CA TYR A 727 2.33 -19.17 5.94
C TYR A 727 3.00 -18.52 7.15
N ARG A 728 2.19 -17.97 8.06
CA ARG A 728 2.67 -17.37 9.33
C ARG A 728 3.47 -18.34 10.21
N SER A 729 3.19 -19.64 10.13
CA SER A 729 3.90 -20.69 10.88
C SER A 729 5.30 -21.00 10.34
N VAL A 730 5.60 -20.60 9.10
CA VAL A 730 6.91 -20.83 8.48
C VAL A 730 7.81 -19.63 8.77
N PRO A 731 9.09 -19.83 9.15
CA PRO A 731 10.01 -18.73 9.38
C PRO A 731 10.17 -17.84 8.14
N TRP A 732 10.11 -16.52 8.32
CA TRP A 732 10.17 -15.50 7.25
C TRP A 732 11.36 -15.66 6.29
N ILE A 733 12.47 -16.25 6.76
CA ILE A 733 13.67 -16.46 5.94
C ILE A 733 13.43 -17.45 4.80
N VAL A 734 12.51 -18.41 4.98
CA VAL A 734 12.22 -19.44 3.99
C VAL A 734 11.60 -18.85 2.71
N PRO A 735 10.48 -18.09 2.77
CA PRO A 735 9.96 -17.42 1.58
C PRO A 735 10.94 -16.35 1.04
N ALA A 736 11.79 -15.74 1.88
CA ALA A 736 12.82 -14.81 1.40
C ALA A 736 13.87 -15.51 0.52
N LEU A 737 14.32 -16.72 0.89
CA LEU A 737 15.22 -17.54 0.08
C LEU A 737 14.55 -18.00 -1.23
N ALA A 738 13.24 -18.27 -1.19
CA ALA A 738 12.46 -18.60 -2.39
C ALA A 738 12.47 -17.46 -3.43
N VAL A 739 12.36 -16.20 -2.99
CA VAL A 739 12.51 -15.01 -3.85
C VAL A 739 13.91 -14.98 -4.49
N GLY A 740 14.95 -15.27 -3.71
CA GLY A 740 16.32 -15.39 -4.22
C GLY A 740 16.45 -16.47 -5.30
N CYS A 741 15.93 -17.67 -5.04
CA CYS A 741 15.91 -18.80 -5.97
C CYS A 741 15.22 -18.43 -7.29
N ALA A 742 14.02 -17.81 -7.21
CA ALA A 742 13.30 -17.36 -8.39
C ALA A 742 14.12 -16.34 -9.21
N THR A 743 14.80 -15.42 -8.52
CA THR A 743 15.64 -14.38 -9.12
C THR A 743 16.84 -14.95 -9.88
N MET A 744 17.47 -16.02 -9.37
CA MET A 744 18.56 -16.71 -10.09
C MET A 744 18.08 -17.28 -11.43
N GLY A 745 16.89 -17.89 -11.44
CA GLY A 745 16.27 -18.39 -12.67
C GLY A 745 15.95 -17.27 -13.66
N ILE A 746 15.38 -16.16 -13.18
CA ILE A 746 15.06 -14.99 -14.02
C ILE A 746 16.34 -14.41 -14.65
N LEU A 747 17.45 -14.32 -13.91
CA LEU A 747 18.74 -13.87 -14.43
C LEU A 747 19.23 -14.75 -15.58
N SER A 748 19.18 -16.08 -15.38
CA SER A 748 19.60 -17.04 -16.38
C SER A 748 18.75 -16.93 -17.66
N ILE A 749 17.43 -16.80 -17.53
CA ILE A 749 16.51 -16.64 -18.67
C ILE A 749 16.85 -15.36 -19.45
N TYR A 750 17.03 -14.25 -18.73
CA TYR A 750 17.37 -12.96 -19.32
C TYR A 750 18.68 -13.02 -20.12
N LEU A 751 19.74 -13.55 -19.52
CA LEU A 751 21.06 -13.67 -20.15
C LEU A 751 21.02 -14.59 -21.39
N ALA A 752 20.32 -15.72 -21.28
CA ALA A 752 20.21 -16.71 -22.36
C ALA A 752 19.51 -16.14 -23.59
N VAL A 753 18.38 -15.44 -23.40
CA VAL A 753 17.64 -14.83 -24.51
C VAL A 753 18.47 -13.76 -25.22
N PHE A 754 19.17 -12.92 -24.47
CA PHE A 754 20.06 -11.90 -25.05
C PHE A 754 21.18 -12.51 -25.89
N ASN A 755 21.91 -13.49 -25.33
CA ASN A 755 23.03 -14.12 -26.03
C ASN A 755 22.56 -14.91 -27.26
N TYR A 756 21.50 -15.72 -27.11
CA TYR A 756 21.04 -16.59 -28.19
C TYR A 756 20.47 -15.80 -29.38
N LEU A 757 19.67 -14.76 -29.14
CA LEU A 757 19.14 -13.93 -30.22
C LEU A 757 20.25 -13.12 -30.92
N ALA A 758 21.26 -12.68 -30.17
CA ALA A 758 22.42 -11.99 -30.72
C ALA A 758 23.23 -12.90 -31.68
N ASP A 759 23.47 -14.15 -31.26
CA ASP A 759 24.26 -15.10 -32.03
C ASP A 759 23.48 -15.72 -33.20
N THR A 760 22.16 -15.91 -33.09
CA THR A 760 21.36 -16.58 -34.13
C THR A 760 21.02 -15.67 -35.31
N TYR A 761 20.70 -14.39 -35.06
CA TYR A 761 20.16 -13.49 -36.08
C TYR A 761 21.19 -12.53 -36.68
N HIS A 762 22.44 -12.54 -36.21
CA HIS A 762 23.57 -11.74 -36.72
C HIS A 762 23.18 -10.31 -37.14
N ARG A 763 23.03 -10.05 -38.45
CA ARG A 763 22.68 -8.72 -39.01
C ARG A 763 21.31 -8.20 -38.53
N TYR A 764 20.39 -9.09 -38.17
CA TYR A 764 19.06 -8.77 -37.64
C TYR A 764 18.95 -8.91 -36.11
N ALA A 765 20.04 -9.18 -35.41
CA ALA A 765 20.08 -9.36 -33.95
C ALA A 765 19.44 -8.18 -33.20
N SER A 766 19.78 -6.94 -33.58
CA SER A 766 19.23 -5.74 -32.95
C SER A 766 17.70 -5.68 -33.02
N SER A 767 17.11 -6.14 -34.13
CA SER A 767 15.65 -6.14 -34.32
C SER A 767 14.97 -7.24 -33.49
N ALA A 768 15.55 -8.43 -33.40
CA ALA A 768 15.05 -9.50 -32.53
C ALA A 768 15.12 -9.11 -31.04
N ILE A 769 16.22 -8.49 -30.62
CA ILE A 769 16.41 -8.00 -29.24
C ILE A 769 15.45 -6.85 -28.92
N ALA A 770 15.19 -5.96 -29.88
CA ALA A 770 14.19 -4.90 -29.70
C ALA A 770 12.78 -5.45 -29.50
N ALA A 771 12.40 -6.51 -30.24
CA ALA A 771 11.09 -7.14 -30.11
C ALA A 771 10.87 -7.70 -28.70
N GLN A 772 11.78 -8.56 -28.22
CA GLN A 772 11.67 -9.11 -26.87
C GLN A 772 11.72 -8.01 -25.80
N SER A 773 12.56 -7.00 -25.97
CA SER A 773 12.68 -5.91 -25.00
C SER A 773 11.38 -5.11 -24.89
N CYS A 774 10.69 -4.86 -26.02
CA CYS A 774 9.40 -4.19 -26.02
C CYS A 774 8.36 -5.02 -25.25
N CYS A 775 8.19 -6.30 -25.60
CA CYS A 775 7.26 -7.22 -24.92
C CYS A 775 7.57 -7.32 -23.42
N ARG A 776 8.85 -7.44 -23.07
CA ARG A 776 9.33 -7.64 -21.70
C ARG A 776 8.95 -6.47 -20.80
N ASN A 777 9.18 -5.25 -21.26
CA ASN A 777 8.87 -4.06 -20.46
C ASN A 777 7.36 -3.79 -20.40
N LEU A 778 6.61 -4.03 -21.48
CA LEU A 778 5.15 -3.90 -21.45
C LEU A 778 4.52 -4.88 -20.45
N LEU A 779 4.88 -6.17 -20.51
CA LEU A 779 4.37 -7.17 -19.57
C LEU A 779 4.80 -6.86 -18.13
N GLY A 780 6.05 -6.44 -17.91
CA GLY A 780 6.52 -5.95 -16.62
C GLY A 780 5.71 -4.77 -16.06
N GLY A 781 5.26 -3.86 -16.93
CA GLY A 781 4.40 -2.74 -16.54
C GLY A 781 2.94 -3.12 -16.24
N VAL A 782 2.42 -4.20 -16.82
CA VAL A 782 1.02 -4.63 -16.64
C VAL A 782 0.82 -5.47 -15.39
N PHE A 783 1.74 -6.37 -15.07
CA PHE A 783 1.55 -7.32 -13.96
C PHE A 783 1.37 -6.68 -12.57
N PRO A 784 2.02 -5.56 -12.22
CA PRO A 784 1.74 -4.83 -10.98
C PRO A 784 0.28 -4.39 -10.84
N LEU A 785 -0.45 -4.15 -11.94
CA LEU A 785 -1.87 -3.75 -11.91
C LEU A 785 -2.77 -4.89 -11.39
N VAL A 786 -2.41 -6.15 -11.65
CA VAL A 786 -3.20 -7.33 -11.28
C VAL A 786 -2.65 -8.08 -10.07
N THR A 787 -1.45 -7.72 -9.58
CA THR A 787 -0.74 -8.46 -8.53
C THR A 787 -1.58 -8.62 -7.25
N LYS A 788 -2.16 -7.53 -6.74
CA LYS A 788 -2.97 -7.58 -5.51
C LYS A 788 -4.19 -8.47 -5.70
N ALA A 789 -4.98 -8.23 -6.76
CA ALA A 789 -6.17 -9.01 -7.07
C ALA A 789 -5.87 -10.51 -7.26
N LEU A 790 -4.75 -10.84 -7.91
CA LEU A 790 -4.31 -12.22 -8.12
C LEU A 790 -4.06 -12.93 -6.79
N PHE A 791 -3.27 -12.32 -5.89
CA PHE A 791 -2.89 -12.93 -4.61
C PHE A 791 -4.01 -12.92 -3.57
N THR A 792 -4.94 -11.95 -3.62
CA THR A 792 -6.10 -11.92 -2.73
C THR A 792 -7.16 -12.93 -3.13
N ASN A 793 -7.41 -13.11 -4.43
CA ASN A 793 -8.52 -13.95 -4.90
C ASN A 793 -8.15 -15.44 -4.98
N LEU A 794 -6.91 -15.77 -5.35
CA LEU A 794 -6.45 -17.17 -5.44
C LEU A 794 -5.76 -17.65 -4.16
N GLY A 795 -5.51 -16.76 -3.20
CA GLY A 795 -4.61 -17.00 -2.08
C GLY A 795 -3.13 -17.10 -2.51
N TYR A 796 -2.22 -16.99 -1.55
CA TYR A 796 -0.78 -16.95 -1.84
C TYR A 796 -0.23 -18.24 -2.48
N PRO A 797 -0.60 -19.45 -2.02
CA PRO A 797 -0.19 -20.69 -2.68
C PRO A 797 -0.78 -20.84 -4.08
N GLY A 798 -2.06 -20.49 -4.27
CA GLY A 798 -2.76 -20.60 -5.55
C GLY A 798 -2.19 -19.66 -6.61
N ALA A 799 -2.02 -18.38 -6.27
CA ALA A 799 -1.43 -17.39 -7.16
C ALA A 799 0.01 -17.76 -7.57
N SER A 800 0.84 -18.17 -6.61
CA SER A 800 2.23 -18.54 -6.88
C SER A 800 2.33 -19.85 -7.67
N SER A 801 1.42 -20.80 -7.44
CA SER A 801 1.36 -22.06 -8.20
C SER A 801 0.93 -21.84 -9.65
N LEU A 802 -0.01 -20.92 -9.91
CA LEU A 802 -0.38 -20.53 -11.26
C LEU A 802 0.82 -19.94 -12.01
N LEU A 803 1.53 -18.99 -11.38
CA LEU A 803 2.72 -18.39 -11.97
C LEU A 803 3.86 -19.40 -12.14
N GLY A 804 4.08 -20.27 -11.16
CA GLY A 804 5.06 -21.35 -11.21
C GLY A 804 4.76 -22.36 -12.33
N GLY A 805 3.49 -22.72 -12.52
CA GLY A 805 3.05 -23.63 -13.58
C GLY A 805 3.27 -23.05 -14.97
N ILE A 806 2.89 -21.79 -15.20
CA ILE A 806 3.17 -21.09 -16.47
C ILE A 806 4.69 -20.99 -16.70
N GLY A 807 5.45 -20.64 -15.66
CA GLY A 807 6.91 -20.57 -15.71
C GLY A 807 7.57 -21.91 -16.05
N ALA A 808 7.05 -23.01 -15.51
CA ALA A 808 7.54 -24.36 -15.79
C ALA A 808 7.29 -24.75 -17.25
N LEU A 809 6.10 -24.47 -17.78
CA LEU A 809 5.77 -24.71 -19.19
C LEU A 809 6.68 -23.92 -20.13
N LEU A 810 6.90 -22.63 -19.85
CA LEU A 810 7.77 -21.79 -20.67
C LEU A 810 9.25 -22.19 -20.56
N THR A 811 9.66 -22.80 -19.45
CA THR A 811 11.03 -23.32 -19.29
C THR A 811 11.33 -24.53 -20.19
N LEU A 812 10.32 -25.15 -20.81
CA LEU A 812 10.50 -26.19 -21.84
C LEU A 812 10.96 -25.63 -23.20
N VAL A 813 10.74 -24.33 -23.46
CA VAL A 813 11.12 -23.66 -24.71
C VAL A 813 12.60 -23.81 -25.07
N PRO A 814 13.57 -23.49 -24.18
CA PRO A 814 14.99 -23.65 -24.49
C PRO A 814 15.38 -25.13 -24.72
N TRP A 815 14.71 -26.09 -24.06
CA TRP A 815 14.96 -27.53 -24.27
C TRP A 815 14.57 -27.97 -25.69
N ALA A 816 13.41 -27.52 -26.17
CA ALA A 816 12.98 -27.81 -27.54
C ALA A 816 14.00 -27.29 -28.57
N LEU A 817 14.58 -26.12 -28.34
CA LEU A 817 15.61 -25.54 -29.21
C LEU A 817 16.99 -26.20 -29.03
N ALA A 818 17.34 -26.66 -27.83
CA ALA A 818 18.58 -27.41 -27.61
C ALA A 818 18.59 -28.75 -28.36
N PHE A 819 17.44 -29.42 -28.47
CA PHE A 819 17.31 -30.70 -29.18
C PHE A 819 16.99 -30.56 -30.68
N TYR A 820 16.13 -29.62 -31.05
CA TYR A 820 15.63 -29.46 -32.43
C TYR A 820 16.09 -28.17 -33.11
N GLY A 821 17.06 -27.45 -32.53
CA GLY A 821 17.55 -26.15 -32.99
C GLY A 821 17.83 -26.06 -34.50
N PRO A 822 18.62 -26.97 -35.10
CA PRO A 822 18.89 -26.95 -36.53
C PRO A 822 17.64 -27.10 -37.39
N VAL A 823 16.69 -27.96 -36.98
CA VAL A 823 15.42 -28.19 -37.71
C VAL A 823 14.51 -26.98 -37.61
N ILE A 824 14.44 -26.35 -36.43
CA ILE A 824 13.61 -25.17 -36.19
C ILE A 824 14.18 -23.95 -36.92
N ARG A 825 15.50 -23.75 -36.89
CA ARG A 825 16.18 -22.68 -37.64
C ARG A 825 16.07 -22.89 -39.15
N GLY A 826 16.16 -24.13 -39.63
CA GLY A 826 15.98 -24.45 -41.05
C GLY A 826 14.59 -24.14 -41.61
N LYS A 827 13.57 -24.04 -40.74
CA LYS A 827 12.20 -23.64 -41.12
C LYS A 827 11.97 -22.11 -41.08
N SER A 828 12.90 -21.35 -40.50
CA SER A 828 12.87 -19.89 -40.50
C SER A 828 13.44 -19.36 -41.81
N ARG A 829 12.71 -18.48 -42.52
CA ARG A 829 13.17 -17.86 -43.76
C ARG A 829 14.39 -16.96 -43.54
N LEU A 830 14.43 -16.21 -42.44
CA LEU A 830 15.52 -15.25 -42.18
C LEU A 830 16.74 -15.89 -41.54
N ALA A 831 16.57 -16.94 -40.72
CA ALA A 831 17.68 -17.66 -40.13
C ALA A 831 18.33 -18.63 -41.13
N SER A 832 17.56 -19.18 -42.08
CA SER A 832 18.11 -20.04 -43.14
C SER A 832 18.93 -19.25 -44.18
N GLU A 833 18.54 -18.01 -44.50
CA GLU A 833 19.32 -17.09 -45.34
C GLU A 833 20.69 -16.71 -44.77
N LEU A 834 20.87 -16.84 -43.45
CA LEU A 834 22.12 -16.51 -42.74
C LEU A 834 22.97 -17.76 -42.39
N ALA A 835 22.41 -18.96 -42.54
CA ALA A 835 23.10 -20.22 -42.28
C ALA A 835 23.89 -20.75 -43.50
N HIS A 836 23.69 -20.11 -44.66
CA HIS A 836 24.46 -20.26 -45.89
C HIS A 836 25.30 -19.00 -46.12
#